data_AF-A0A846QL84-F1
#
_entry.id   AF-A0A846QL84-F1
#
_cell.length_a   1.000
_cell.length_b   1.000
_cell.length_c   1.000
_cell.angle_alpha   90.00
_cell.angle_beta   90.00
_cell.angle_gamma   90.00
#
_symmetry.space_group_name_H-M   'P 1'
#
loop_
_entity.id
_entity.type
_entity.pdbx_description
1 polymer ?
#
loop_
_entity_poly.entity_id
_entity_poly.type
_entity_poly.pdbx_seq_one_letter_code
_entity_poly.pdbx_strand_id
1 'polypeptide(L)'
;MRGKLAGLYKIRPQVVRLRQANDVEVAAHEIAHHIQEQGLMPLPSVMPEEVRRLAYAGATDLDSEGFAEFVRLWITNEAMVREAAPNFCPLFERSLAERPELMDLLSRVRQQWEEWLAQPDVAKVLSLIDHDGGRRRRWFPTFNDIYTQVVDELRPFKVLADMAAERRGGSLAAERNPYLLAWALRGWVGKAEHFLKWGTFRIGSEGYEVTGPSLREILLPIERQGLRRQLDAFLVARRARTDSRVSGGFRSIVPQEVWGNVVEEIGAAHPDVVTAADQLGGYCDALLELLVDSGRISVESADFIRRNNLFYTPLHRVVEHETPSAAGTSRRRFGNLFSPVKRLRGSSRDIIPPTESILRNTYAFMNVAERNRVGTALIELTRVEGLGGMIEAKPLHLKVNRVTTREALDQLVQMLSGMGGKLGDYAEVVASLVADVATVDRVLTIVTDPAFLREEGLPGVEAVLKKNGLRVEDLQRLATFFQTFRPDFHRTGPGEVLFYHRGRPYLVELDSTLYRAVQGLNPEAPSLLLRILSLPASILRAGATLAPEFALRNPGRDTFEAFLNSDELHVPYFSMMRGLFHVLRRDEAYKRFYASGGAHGALVSLDRDYLSRNLEDLLAERSRRVGRLVRHPLDVLRAFSEATEEATRVADFEARTRRDPSGAGHLKAAIAARDLTIDFSRGGAKTLAMNMLVAFWRATVGGTDRMVRAMRSNPKRYAARAFMGITLPSILLWLAQKDDPVYQELKAWRRILFWNVVVRPQGAKPYVLSLPKPHAPGILFGSFPEMVLDWMDRDDPEGLAEAGRAFLESMWPGIMPTGLTPFVEWWAGRNWFFDRPTVPRGKEELEPVLQYGAHTPETLKLLARAMHEVPGLREIGSPAKLDNLVRSLTGGLGRLTLEGLDALLEASGVADIPPEPRRSWQDIPGIRGLVREFPASGSRSMEVFYRHYNQRRRTIESAKQRAGLCGSGVRVAMPADLQTMDRAARALTLLRRMAWRIEEDRSASPEAKREALDAIHIQMINIAREGIGKPPIRENAHGTQDNTPNPSPRLRPRSPEGETP
;
A
#
# COMPACT_ATOMS: atom_id res chain seq x y z
N MET A 1 -26.29 -26.70 12.89
CA MET A 1 -26.30 -28.10 13.35
C MET A 1 -27.40 -28.84 12.59
N ARG A 2 -27.20 -30.11 12.22
CA ARG A 2 -28.28 -31.01 11.76
C ARG A 2 -28.49 -32.06 12.86
N GLY A 3 -29.73 -32.23 13.35
CA GLY A 3 -30.07 -33.16 14.44
C GLY A 3 -30.75 -32.51 15.64
N LYS A 4 -31.19 -33.33 16.62
CA LYS A 4 -31.86 -32.91 17.87
C LYS A 4 -30.93 -32.25 18.91
N LEU A 5 -29.62 -32.17 18.65
CA LEU A 5 -28.61 -31.68 19.60
C LEU A 5 -28.74 -30.15 19.85
N ALA A 6 -28.60 -29.74 21.11
CA ALA A 6 -28.64 -28.34 21.55
C ALA A 6 -27.26 -27.65 21.46
N GLY A 7 -26.19 -28.41 21.72
CA GLY A 7 -24.79 -28.02 21.63
C GLY A 7 -23.97 -29.01 20.81
N LEU A 8 -22.73 -28.65 20.47
CA LEU A 8 -21.72 -29.56 19.95
C LEU A 8 -20.31 -29.01 20.18
N TYR A 9 -19.52 -29.72 20.99
CA TYR A 9 -18.08 -29.56 21.06
C TYR A 9 -17.39 -30.36 19.97
N LYS A 10 -16.62 -29.66 19.13
CA LYS A 10 -15.82 -30.26 18.08
C LYS A 10 -14.39 -30.42 18.58
N ILE A 11 -14.00 -31.67 18.88
CA ILE A 11 -12.70 -32.03 19.48
C ILE A 11 -11.51 -31.44 18.70
N ARG A 12 -11.35 -31.79 17.41
CA ARG A 12 -10.20 -31.34 16.61
C ARG A 12 -10.07 -29.82 16.46
N PRO A 13 -11.10 -29.06 16.03
CA PRO A 13 -10.97 -27.61 15.95
C PRO A 13 -11.04 -26.92 17.32
N GLN A 14 -11.40 -27.64 18.40
CA GLN A 14 -11.63 -27.13 19.75
C GLN A 14 -12.67 -26.00 19.77
N VAL A 15 -13.82 -26.23 19.12
CA VAL A 15 -14.88 -25.22 18.97
C VAL A 15 -16.18 -25.74 19.55
N VAL A 16 -16.78 -24.91 20.42
CA VAL A 16 -18.15 -25.08 20.90
C VAL A 16 -19.10 -24.42 19.91
N ARG A 17 -20.13 -25.16 19.48
CA ARG A 17 -21.25 -24.63 18.72
C ARG A 17 -22.51 -24.76 19.56
N LEU A 18 -23.36 -23.74 19.50
CA LEU A 18 -24.66 -23.73 20.16
C LEU A 18 -25.76 -23.60 19.11
N ARG A 19 -26.91 -24.25 19.35
CA ARG A 19 -28.11 -24.10 18.51
C ARG A 19 -28.79 -22.77 18.76
N GLN A 20 -28.90 -22.38 20.03
CA GLN A 20 -29.41 -21.08 20.45
C GLN A 20 -28.23 -20.21 20.88
N ALA A 21 -28.19 -18.97 20.41
CA ALA A 21 -27.16 -18.03 20.85
C ALA A 21 -27.40 -17.64 22.32
N ASN A 22 -26.32 -17.46 23.08
CA ASN A 22 -26.35 -17.08 24.50
C ASN A 22 -26.96 -18.11 25.46
N ASP A 23 -27.07 -19.37 25.05
CA ASP A 23 -27.47 -20.47 25.94
C ASP A 23 -26.30 -20.86 26.85
N VAL A 24 -26.27 -20.28 28.05
CA VAL A 24 -25.18 -20.46 29.03
C VAL A 24 -25.10 -21.89 29.54
N GLU A 25 -26.26 -22.56 29.70
CA GLU A 25 -26.31 -23.93 30.18
C GLU A 25 -25.68 -24.89 29.17
N VAL A 26 -26.10 -24.80 27.91
CA VAL A 26 -25.51 -25.63 26.84
C VAL A 26 -24.04 -25.26 26.63
N ALA A 27 -23.66 -23.99 26.73
CA ALA A 27 -22.26 -23.59 26.64
C ALA A 27 -21.41 -24.21 27.76
N ALA A 28 -21.89 -24.21 29.00
CA ALA A 28 -21.21 -24.82 30.14
C ALA A 28 -21.01 -26.33 29.94
N HIS A 29 -22.04 -27.03 29.43
CA HIS A 29 -21.96 -28.45 29.08
C HIS A 29 -20.85 -28.74 28.07
N GLU A 30 -20.80 -27.98 26.97
CA GLU A 30 -19.80 -28.20 25.92
C GLU A 30 -18.39 -27.76 26.33
N ILE A 31 -18.26 -26.78 27.22
CA ILE A 31 -16.97 -26.38 27.82
C ILE A 31 -16.43 -27.49 28.72
N ALA A 32 -17.30 -28.21 29.43
CA ALA A 32 -16.89 -29.33 30.27
C ALA A 32 -16.28 -30.47 29.44
N HIS A 33 -16.89 -30.78 28.29
CA HIS A 33 -16.31 -31.69 27.29
C HIS A 33 -14.92 -31.23 26.85
N HIS A 34 -14.71 -29.93 26.63
CA HIS A 34 -13.38 -29.38 26.32
C HIS A 34 -12.38 -29.55 27.47
N ILE A 35 -12.77 -29.28 28.71
CA ILE A 35 -11.93 -29.40 29.90
C ILE A 35 -11.45 -30.85 30.06
N GLN A 36 -12.36 -31.81 29.92
CA GLN A 36 -12.08 -33.23 30.06
C GLN A 36 -11.18 -33.75 28.93
N GLU A 37 -11.54 -33.47 27.67
CA GLU A 37 -10.80 -33.94 26.48
C GLU A 37 -9.39 -33.36 26.37
N GLN A 38 -9.18 -32.12 26.81
CA GLN A 38 -7.85 -31.50 26.80
C GLN A 38 -7.04 -31.76 28.08
N GLY A 39 -7.62 -32.46 29.06
CA GLY A 39 -6.97 -32.72 30.35
C GLY A 39 -6.51 -31.44 31.04
N LEU A 40 -7.32 -30.36 30.99
CA LEU A 40 -6.91 -29.05 31.49
C LEU A 40 -6.67 -29.03 33.01
N MET A 41 -7.30 -29.96 33.72
CA MET A 41 -7.21 -30.16 35.17
C MET A 41 -7.19 -31.67 35.48
N PRO A 42 -6.62 -32.09 36.61
CA PRO A 42 -6.60 -33.50 36.99
C PRO A 42 -8.02 -33.98 37.31
N LEU A 43 -8.46 -34.99 36.57
CA LEU A 43 -9.77 -35.62 36.71
C LEU A 43 -9.61 -37.14 36.80
N PRO A 44 -10.47 -37.85 37.54
CA PRO A 44 -10.50 -39.31 37.53
C PRO A 44 -10.73 -39.86 36.12
N SER A 45 -10.07 -40.97 35.77
CA SER A 45 -10.29 -41.65 34.48
C SER A 45 -11.67 -42.31 34.37
N VAL A 46 -12.27 -42.66 35.51
CA VAL A 46 -13.65 -43.15 35.63
C VAL A 46 -14.35 -42.24 36.62
N MET A 47 -15.48 -41.66 36.22
CA MET A 47 -16.20 -40.74 37.08
C MET A 47 -16.92 -41.50 38.20
N PRO A 48 -17.04 -40.91 39.40
CA PRO A 48 -17.84 -41.49 40.48
C PRO A 48 -19.29 -41.74 40.03
N GLU A 49 -19.94 -42.75 40.62
CA GLU A 49 -21.29 -43.11 40.22
C GLU A 49 -22.30 -41.96 40.42
N GLU A 50 -22.10 -41.12 41.43
CA GLU A 50 -22.88 -39.89 41.65
C GLU A 50 -22.79 -38.90 40.47
N VAL A 51 -21.64 -38.80 39.81
CA VAL A 51 -21.45 -37.97 38.59
C VAL A 51 -22.01 -38.66 37.36
N ARG A 52 -21.79 -39.98 37.21
CA ARG A 52 -22.30 -40.76 36.08
C ARG A 52 -23.82 -40.77 36.00
N ARG A 53 -24.52 -40.67 37.14
CA ARG A 53 -25.99 -40.59 37.22
C ARG A 53 -26.55 -39.26 36.73
N LEU A 54 -25.73 -38.21 36.63
CA LEU A 54 -26.15 -36.92 36.07
C LEU A 54 -26.29 -36.96 34.54
N ALA A 55 -25.68 -37.94 33.88
CA ALA A 55 -25.78 -38.10 32.44
C ALA A 55 -27.25 -38.29 32.00
N TYR A 56 -27.62 -37.71 30.85
CA TYR A 56 -28.98 -37.84 30.32
C TYR A 56 -29.31 -39.27 29.88
N ALA A 57 -30.60 -39.60 29.86
CA ALA A 57 -31.09 -40.91 29.46
C ALA A 57 -30.70 -41.25 28.01
N GLY A 58 -29.94 -42.33 27.82
CA GLY A 58 -29.45 -42.79 26.52
C GLY A 58 -28.04 -42.30 26.14
N ALA A 59 -27.33 -41.64 27.05
CA ALA A 59 -25.92 -41.32 26.87
C ALA A 59 -25.07 -42.58 26.65
N THR A 60 -24.21 -42.54 25.63
CA THR A 60 -23.29 -43.64 25.30
C THR A 60 -22.04 -43.67 26.18
N ASP A 61 -21.62 -42.49 26.66
CA ASP A 61 -20.50 -42.31 27.58
C ASP A 61 -21.00 -41.61 28.85
N LEU A 62 -21.25 -42.41 29.88
CA LEU A 62 -21.78 -41.93 31.15
C LEU A 62 -20.75 -41.13 31.95
N ASP A 63 -19.45 -41.37 31.73
CA ASP A 63 -18.39 -40.64 32.43
C ASP A 63 -18.25 -39.23 31.86
N SER A 64 -18.21 -39.12 30.53
CA SER A 64 -18.09 -37.82 29.85
C SER A 64 -19.35 -36.98 29.97
N GLU A 65 -20.52 -37.55 29.67
CA GLU A 65 -21.79 -36.79 29.74
C GLU A 65 -22.19 -36.49 31.20
N GLY A 66 -21.85 -37.37 32.14
CA GLY A 66 -22.07 -37.13 33.57
C GLY A 66 -21.21 -35.97 34.09
N PHE A 67 -19.94 -35.90 33.69
CA PHE A 67 -19.06 -34.78 34.02
C PHE A 67 -19.55 -33.47 33.39
N ALA A 68 -20.01 -33.51 32.14
CA ALA A 68 -20.51 -32.33 31.46
C ALA A 68 -21.75 -31.73 32.12
N GLU A 69 -22.71 -32.58 32.51
CA GLU A 69 -23.88 -32.16 33.29
C GLU A 69 -23.48 -31.67 34.68
N PHE A 70 -22.50 -32.30 35.34
CA PHE A 70 -21.98 -31.82 36.62
C PHE A 70 -21.46 -30.38 36.51
N VAL A 71 -20.60 -30.07 35.53
CA VAL A 71 -20.04 -28.72 35.36
C VAL A 71 -21.12 -27.71 34.96
N ARG A 72 -22.08 -28.10 34.11
CA ARG A 72 -23.24 -27.25 33.78
C ARG A 72 -23.97 -26.84 35.05
N LEU A 73 -24.31 -27.80 35.90
CA LEU A 73 -25.02 -27.55 37.16
C LEU A 73 -24.16 -26.80 38.17
N TRP A 74 -22.87 -27.06 38.24
CA TRP A 74 -21.97 -26.31 39.11
C TRP A 74 -21.92 -24.82 38.76
N ILE A 75 -22.07 -24.45 37.48
CA ILE A 75 -22.16 -23.06 37.03
C ILE A 75 -23.57 -22.50 37.20
N THR A 76 -24.62 -23.29 36.91
CA THR A 76 -25.97 -22.74 36.76
C THR A 76 -26.90 -22.96 37.95
N ASN A 77 -26.62 -23.97 38.78
CA ASN A 77 -27.41 -24.36 39.95
C ASN A 77 -26.57 -25.15 40.98
N GLU A 78 -25.76 -24.41 41.75
CA GLU A 78 -24.82 -24.99 42.71
C GLU A 78 -25.49 -25.82 43.82
N ALA A 79 -26.66 -25.39 44.30
CA ALA A 79 -27.39 -26.10 45.35
C ALA A 79 -27.72 -27.53 44.93
N MET A 80 -28.22 -27.69 43.70
CA MET A 80 -28.61 -28.99 43.16
C MET A 80 -27.40 -29.90 42.91
N VAL A 81 -26.28 -29.36 42.41
CA VAL A 81 -25.10 -30.20 42.16
C VAL A 81 -24.44 -30.66 43.46
N ARG A 82 -24.46 -29.83 44.51
CA ARG A 82 -23.93 -30.19 45.84
C ARG A 82 -24.75 -31.30 46.50
N GLU A 83 -26.06 -31.36 46.25
CA GLU A 83 -26.92 -32.45 46.69
C GLU A 83 -26.71 -33.73 45.86
N ALA A 84 -26.58 -33.58 44.53
CA ALA A 84 -26.49 -34.72 43.63
C ALA A 84 -25.10 -35.41 43.61
N ALA A 85 -24.02 -34.67 43.87
CA ALA A 85 -22.64 -35.17 43.88
C ALA A 85 -21.83 -34.62 45.07
N PRO A 86 -22.21 -34.95 46.32
CA PRO A 86 -21.66 -34.34 47.53
C PRO A 86 -20.18 -34.67 47.77
N ASN A 87 -19.69 -35.81 47.27
CA ASN A 87 -18.30 -36.22 47.46
C ASN A 87 -17.39 -35.69 46.35
N PHE A 88 -17.92 -35.51 45.14
CA PHE A 88 -17.17 -35.06 43.97
C PHE A 88 -17.02 -33.54 43.92
N CYS A 89 -17.99 -32.76 44.40
CA CYS A 89 -17.87 -31.29 44.50
C CYS A 89 -16.53 -30.82 45.14
N PRO A 90 -16.17 -31.26 46.36
CA PRO A 90 -14.91 -30.86 46.97
C PRO A 90 -13.67 -31.38 46.23
N LEU A 91 -13.77 -32.51 45.52
CA LEU A 91 -12.68 -33.02 44.68
C LEU A 91 -12.49 -32.13 43.44
N PHE A 92 -13.58 -31.78 42.76
CA PHE A 92 -13.57 -30.89 41.60
C PHE A 92 -13.02 -29.50 41.95
N GLU A 93 -13.45 -28.93 43.07
CA GLU A 93 -12.95 -27.63 43.54
C GLU A 93 -11.45 -27.66 43.88
N ARG A 94 -10.95 -28.77 44.45
CA ARG A 94 -9.51 -28.96 44.66
C ARG A 94 -8.75 -29.07 43.35
N SER A 95 -9.23 -29.88 42.40
CA SER A 95 -8.62 -29.99 41.07
C SER A 95 -8.64 -28.65 40.32
N LEU A 96 -9.69 -27.83 40.48
CA LEU A 96 -9.75 -26.49 39.92
C LEU A 96 -8.77 -25.54 40.61
N ALA A 97 -8.56 -25.66 41.92
CA ALA A 97 -7.62 -24.83 42.66
C ALA A 97 -6.17 -25.02 42.20
N GLU A 98 -5.83 -26.19 41.65
CA GLU A 98 -4.53 -26.43 40.98
C GLU A 98 -4.37 -25.65 39.66
N ARG A 99 -5.46 -25.07 39.12
CA ARG A 99 -5.49 -24.22 37.94
C ARG A 99 -6.15 -22.87 38.25
N PRO A 100 -5.43 -21.94 38.92
CA PRO A 100 -6.01 -20.68 39.39
C PRO A 100 -6.70 -19.85 38.30
N GLU A 101 -6.15 -19.84 37.08
CA GLU A 101 -6.75 -19.12 35.94
C GLU A 101 -8.11 -19.71 35.51
N LEU A 102 -8.23 -21.04 35.49
CA LEU A 102 -9.47 -21.73 35.14
C LEU A 102 -10.50 -21.60 36.26
N MET A 103 -10.07 -21.71 37.52
CA MET A 103 -10.91 -21.46 38.70
C MET A 103 -11.48 -20.04 38.67
N ASP A 104 -10.64 -19.02 38.48
CA ASP A 104 -11.06 -17.62 38.41
C ASP A 104 -12.00 -17.37 37.22
N LEU A 105 -11.77 -18.01 36.07
CA LEU A 105 -12.68 -17.93 34.93
C LEU A 105 -14.05 -18.54 35.24
N LEU A 106 -14.11 -19.80 35.66
CA LEU A 106 -15.38 -20.50 35.91
C LEU A 106 -16.15 -19.88 37.08
N SER A 107 -15.45 -19.44 38.13
CA SER A 107 -16.06 -18.74 39.27
C SER A 107 -16.66 -17.39 38.85
N ARG A 108 -15.98 -16.63 37.98
CA ARG A 108 -16.54 -15.38 37.43
C ARG A 108 -17.78 -15.63 36.58
N VAL A 109 -17.80 -16.70 35.77
CA VAL A 109 -18.98 -17.05 34.97
C VAL A 109 -20.16 -17.40 35.87
N ARG A 110 -19.91 -18.22 36.91
CA ARG A 110 -20.91 -18.57 37.92
C ARG A 110 -21.46 -17.33 38.63
N GLN A 111 -20.58 -16.45 39.11
CA GLN A 111 -20.98 -15.20 39.75
C GLN A 111 -21.82 -14.33 38.80
N GLN A 112 -21.40 -14.16 37.54
CA GLN A 112 -22.15 -13.37 36.55
C GLN A 112 -23.51 -13.98 36.23
N TRP A 113 -23.63 -15.32 36.26
CA TRP A 113 -24.89 -16.01 36.09
C TRP A 113 -25.84 -15.75 37.26
N GLU A 114 -25.35 -15.85 38.50
CA GLU A 114 -26.12 -15.50 39.70
C GLU A 114 -26.54 -14.03 39.71
N GLU A 115 -25.63 -13.12 39.37
CA GLU A 115 -25.92 -11.69 39.23
C GLU A 115 -26.99 -11.44 38.18
N TRP A 116 -26.93 -12.12 37.04
CA TRP A 116 -27.95 -12.03 35.98
C TRP A 116 -29.30 -12.60 36.43
N LEU A 117 -29.32 -13.72 37.15
CA LEU A 117 -30.54 -14.30 37.74
C LEU A 117 -31.15 -13.39 38.82
N ALA A 118 -30.33 -12.65 39.56
CA ALA A 118 -30.78 -11.71 40.58
C ALA A 118 -31.32 -10.39 40.00
N GLN A 119 -31.16 -10.12 38.70
CA GLN A 119 -31.67 -8.90 38.08
C GLN A 119 -33.21 -8.86 38.06
N PRO A 120 -33.82 -7.65 38.13
CA PRO A 120 -35.24 -7.48 37.86
C PRO A 120 -35.63 -7.99 36.47
N ASP A 121 -36.87 -8.49 36.33
CA ASP A 121 -37.35 -9.12 35.09
C ASP A 121 -37.19 -8.23 33.85
N VAL A 122 -37.42 -6.92 33.99
CA VAL A 122 -37.21 -5.95 32.92
C VAL A 122 -35.74 -5.89 32.48
N ALA A 123 -34.79 -5.91 33.42
CA ALA A 123 -33.36 -5.87 33.11
C ALA A 123 -32.89 -7.15 32.40
N LYS A 124 -33.44 -8.31 32.77
CA LYS A 124 -33.22 -9.58 32.06
C LYS A 124 -33.70 -9.49 30.61
N VAL A 125 -34.90 -8.97 30.37
CA VAL A 125 -35.43 -8.78 29.00
C VAL A 125 -34.59 -7.73 28.24
N LEU A 126 -34.20 -6.62 28.86
CA LEU A 126 -33.32 -5.62 28.27
C LEU A 126 -31.95 -6.20 27.89
N SER A 127 -31.42 -7.16 28.67
CA SER A 127 -30.16 -7.84 28.34
C SER A 127 -30.22 -8.66 27.03
N LEU A 128 -31.42 -9.01 26.56
CA LEU A 128 -31.65 -9.68 25.28
C LEU A 128 -31.79 -8.69 24.11
N ILE A 129 -31.95 -7.39 24.39
CA ILE A 129 -32.15 -6.35 23.40
C ILE A 129 -30.83 -5.62 23.14
N ASP A 130 -30.40 -5.65 21.89
CA ASP A 130 -29.19 -4.95 21.46
C ASP A 130 -29.49 -3.45 21.21
N HIS A 131 -29.30 -2.63 22.25
CA HIS A 131 -29.49 -1.18 22.17
C HIS A 131 -28.35 -0.43 21.45
N ASP A 132 -27.17 -1.05 21.31
CA ASP A 132 -25.95 -0.42 20.79
C ASP A 132 -25.49 -0.98 19.43
N GLY A 133 -26.31 -1.83 18.79
CA GLY A 133 -26.01 -2.43 17.49
C GLY A 133 -24.80 -3.38 17.50
N GLY A 134 -24.58 -4.10 18.60
CA GLY A 134 -23.70 -5.27 18.67
C GLY A 134 -22.23 -4.91 18.83
N ARG A 135 -21.91 -3.63 19.08
CA ARG A 135 -20.54 -3.16 19.29
C ARG A 135 -20.19 -3.19 20.77
N ARG A 136 -19.80 -4.35 21.31
CA ARG A 136 -18.91 -4.37 22.48
C ARG A 136 -17.55 -3.78 22.08
N ARG A 137 -17.47 -2.44 22.01
CA ARG A 137 -16.21 -1.72 21.83
C ARG A 137 -15.44 -1.84 23.15
N ARG A 138 -14.30 -2.53 23.13
CA ARG A 138 -13.24 -2.23 24.11
C ARG A 138 -12.97 -0.73 23.99
N TRP A 139 -13.10 0.00 25.11
CA TRP A 139 -12.96 1.46 25.13
C TRP A 139 -11.56 1.90 24.65
N PHE A 140 -10.55 1.04 24.88
CA PHE A 140 -9.18 1.25 24.43
C PHE A 140 -8.71 0.11 23.52
N PRO A 141 -8.27 0.39 22.28
CA PRO A 141 -7.62 -0.61 21.44
C PRO A 141 -6.27 -1.03 22.04
N THR A 142 -5.92 -2.30 21.93
CA THR A 142 -4.59 -2.78 22.34
C THR A 142 -3.51 -2.27 21.38
N PHE A 143 -2.23 -2.33 21.79
CA PHE A 143 -1.12 -2.00 20.89
C PHE A 143 -1.16 -2.85 19.60
N ASN A 144 -1.52 -4.13 19.69
CA ASN A 144 -1.68 -5.00 18.53
C ASN A 144 -2.82 -4.55 17.60
N ASP A 145 -3.93 -4.06 18.15
CA ASP A 145 -5.03 -3.53 17.35
C ASP A 145 -4.62 -2.25 16.61
N ILE A 146 -3.89 -1.36 17.28
CA ILE A 146 -3.36 -0.13 16.69
C ILE A 146 -2.36 -0.47 15.59
N TYR A 147 -1.39 -1.35 15.87
CA TYR A 147 -0.39 -1.79 14.90
C TYR A 147 -1.04 -2.43 13.68
N THR A 148 -2.07 -3.26 13.86
CA THR A 148 -2.80 -3.90 12.75
C THR A 148 -3.57 -2.88 11.91
N GLN A 149 -4.21 -1.90 12.56
CA GLN A 149 -5.02 -0.88 11.86
C GLN A 149 -4.19 0.21 11.18
N VAL A 150 -2.95 0.41 11.61
CA VAL A 150 -2.08 1.49 11.14
C VAL A 150 -0.90 0.95 10.31
N VAL A 151 -0.16 -0.03 10.81
CA VAL A 151 1.11 -0.45 10.21
C VAL A 151 0.95 -1.66 9.30
N ASP A 152 0.31 -2.72 9.79
CA ASP A 152 0.27 -4.01 9.08
C ASP A 152 -1.07 -4.72 9.16
N GLU A 153 -1.89 -4.56 8.13
CA GLU A 153 -3.18 -5.24 8.00
C GLU A 153 -3.08 -6.77 7.97
N LEU A 154 -1.91 -7.32 7.60
CA LEU A 154 -1.70 -8.76 7.48
C LEU A 154 -1.27 -9.39 8.81
N ARG A 155 -1.17 -8.60 9.88
CA ARG A 155 -0.78 -9.11 11.20
C ARG A 155 -1.65 -10.29 11.67
N PRO A 156 -2.98 -10.33 11.47
CA PRO A 156 -3.78 -11.50 11.82
C PRO A 156 -3.41 -12.78 11.06
N PHE A 157 -3.01 -12.66 9.78
CA PHE A 157 -2.49 -13.80 9.03
C PHE A 157 -1.17 -14.32 9.62
N LYS A 158 -0.31 -13.39 10.07
CA LYS A 158 0.95 -13.75 10.72
C LYS A 158 0.70 -14.50 12.03
N VAL A 159 -0.18 -13.97 12.89
CA VAL A 159 -0.54 -14.62 14.16
C VAL A 159 -1.10 -16.02 13.90
N LEU A 160 -2.00 -16.17 12.94
CA LEU A 160 -2.54 -17.49 12.56
C LEU A 160 -1.43 -18.44 12.06
N ALA A 161 -0.52 -17.96 11.20
CA ALA A 161 0.57 -18.76 10.67
C ALA A 161 1.57 -19.18 11.76
N ASP A 162 1.88 -18.29 12.70
CA ASP A 162 2.76 -18.54 13.84
C ASP A 162 2.13 -19.58 14.79
N MET A 163 0.83 -19.45 15.11
CA MET A 163 0.08 -20.44 15.90
C MET A 163 0.06 -21.82 15.21
N ALA A 164 -0.15 -21.84 13.89
CA ALA A 164 -0.14 -23.08 13.13
C ALA A 164 1.25 -23.74 13.09
N ALA A 165 2.31 -22.94 13.02
CA ALA A 165 3.69 -23.41 13.05
C ALA A 165 4.03 -24.03 14.42
N GLU A 166 3.65 -23.36 15.51
CA GLU A 166 3.83 -23.85 16.88
C GLU A 166 3.11 -25.19 17.09
N ARG A 167 1.85 -25.30 16.68
CA ARG A 167 1.05 -26.53 16.77
C ARG A 167 1.60 -27.69 15.93
N ARG A 168 2.31 -27.41 14.84
CA ARG A 168 2.94 -28.43 13.98
C ARG A 168 4.38 -28.77 14.38
N GLY A 169 4.94 -28.08 15.39
CA GLY A 169 6.33 -28.27 15.81
C GLY A 169 7.37 -27.78 14.78
N GLY A 170 7.01 -26.83 13.91
CA GLY A 170 7.92 -26.37 12.84
C GLY A 170 7.36 -25.24 11.98
N SER A 171 8.22 -24.57 11.21
CA SER A 171 7.82 -23.45 10.36
C SER A 171 6.98 -23.90 9.16
N LEU A 172 6.07 -23.02 8.70
CA LEU A 172 5.32 -23.25 7.47
C LEU A 172 6.19 -22.94 6.25
N ALA A 173 6.18 -23.84 5.26
CA ALA A 173 6.74 -23.58 3.93
C ALA A 173 6.15 -22.29 3.33
N ALA A 174 6.94 -21.53 2.59
CA ALA A 174 6.53 -20.19 2.15
C ALA A 174 5.30 -20.21 1.23
N GLU A 175 5.18 -21.25 0.41
CA GLU A 175 4.08 -21.53 -0.51
C GLU A 175 2.79 -21.95 0.21
N ARG A 176 2.87 -22.31 1.49
CA ARG A 176 1.73 -22.68 2.35
C ARG A 176 1.52 -21.71 3.50
N ASN A 177 2.31 -20.63 3.56
CA ASN A 177 2.20 -19.63 4.60
C ASN A 177 1.24 -18.53 4.14
N PRO A 178 0.02 -18.43 4.71
CA PRO A 178 -0.98 -17.49 4.23
C PRO A 178 -0.56 -16.03 4.42
N TYR A 179 0.32 -15.72 5.38
CA TYR A 179 0.89 -14.39 5.56
C TYR A 179 1.86 -14.01 4.44
N LEU A 180 2.78 -14.91 4.07
CA LEU A 180 3.73 -14.65 2.97
C LEU A 180 3.01 -14.57 1.63
N LEU A 181 2.04 -15.45 1.37
CA LEU A 181 1.22 -15.40 0.17
C LEU A 181 0.37 -14.13 0.10
N ALA A 182 -0.24 -13.69 1.21
CA ALA A 182 -1.00 -12.44 1.26
C ALA A 182 -0.10 -11.22 1.02
N TRP A 183 1.17 -11.28 1.42
CA TRP A 183 2.14 -10.24 1.10
C TRP A 183 2.50 -10.27 -0.39
N ALA A 184 2.84 -11.43 -0.94
CA ALA A 184 3.20 -11.60 -2.34
C ALA A 184 2.05 -11.28 -3.30
N LEU A 185 0.80 -11.46 -2.87
CA LEU A 185 -0.39 -11.03 -3.59
C LEU A 185 -0.27 -9.56 -4.03
N ARG A 186 0.36 -8.67 -3.25
CA ARG A 186 0.54 -7.25 -3.60
C ARG A 186 1.35 -7.02 -4.89
N GLY A 187 2.07 -8.05 -5.38
CA GLY A 187 2.83 -8.04 -6.63
C GLY A 187 2.12 -8.67 -7.83
N TRP A 188 0.84 -9.04 -7.72
CA TRP A 188 0.12 -9.77 -8.77
C TRP A 188 0.09 -9.04 -10.13
N VAL A 189 0.09 -7.70 -10.12
CA VAL A 189 0.13 -6.88 -11.34
C VAL A 189 1.43 -7.10 -12.11
N GLY A 190 2.57 -7.13 -11.42
CA GLY A 190 3.87 -7.43 -12.05
C GLY A 190 3.90 -8.80 -12.71
N LYS A 191 3.26 -9.80 -12.08
CA LYS A 191 3.10 -11.13 -12.69
C LYS A 191 2.26 -11.09 -13.97
N ALA A 192 1.16 -10.32 -13.97
CA ALA A 192 0.35 -10.12 -15.17
C ALA A 192 1.15 -9.40 -16.27
N GLU A 193 1.91 -8.36 -15.92
CA GLU A 193 2.78 -7.66 -16.88
C GLU A 193 3.84 -8.57 -17.49
N HIS A 194 4.33 -9.57 -16.75
CA HIS A 194 5.25 -10.56 -17.28
C HIS A 194 4.62 -11.37 -18.42
N PHE A 195 3.40 -11.87 -18.22
CA PHE A 195 2.61 -12.55 -19.26
C PHE A 195 2.42 -11.65 -20.49
N LEU A 196 2.20 -10.35 -20.27
CA LEU A 196 2.01 -9.40 -21.37
C LEU A 196 3.29 -9.06 -22.14
N LYS A 197 4.44 -9.00 -21.47
CA LYS A 197 5.67 -8.40 -22.03
C LYS A 197 6.80 -9.40 -22.35
N TRP A 198 6.93 -10.51 -21.61
CA TRP A 198 8.13 -11.36 -21.65
C TRP A 198 7.89 -12.86 -21.71
N GLY A 199 6.68 -13.31 -21.39
CA GLY A 199 6.27 -14.68 -21.61
C GLY A 199 5.29 -15.16 -20.57
N THR A 200 4.53 -16.19 -20.92
CA THR A 200 3.84 -16.99 -19.92
C THR A 200 4.89 -17.75 -19.09
N PHE A 201 4.62 -17.94 -17.80
CA PHE A 201 5.59 -18.57 -16.91
C PHE A 201 4.92 -19.45 -15.86
N ARG A 202 5.72 -20.35 -15.28
CA ARG A 202 5.38 -21.11 -14.07
C ARG A 202 6.49 -20.93 -13.04
N ILE A 203 6.10 -20.89 -11.76
CA ILE A 203 7.04 -21.00 -10.64
C ILE A 203 6.76 -22.33 -9.94
N GLY A 204 7.62 -23.31 -10.20
CA GLY A 204 7.59 -24.63 -9.58
C GLY A 204 8.54 -24.73 -8.38
N SER A 205 8.74 -25.95 -7.87
CA SER A 205 9.74 -26.22 -6.81
C SER A 205 11.15 -25.83 -7.23
N GLU A 206 11.51 -26.14 -8.49
CA GLU A 206 12.82 -25.85 -9.11
C GLU A 206 13.02 -24.37 -9.48
N GLY A 207 11.99 -23.52 -9.29
CA GLY A 207 12.07 -22.08 -9.55
C GLY A 207 11.24 -21.63 -10.76
N TYR A 208 11.71 -20.56 -11.40
CA TYR A 208 11.04 -19.88 -12.52
C TYR A 208 11.37 -20.52 -13.87
N GLU A 209 10.33 -20.76 -14.68
CA GLU A 209 10.43 -21.27 -16.05
C GLU A 209 9.45 -20.53 -16.98
N VAL A 210 9.91 -20.17 -18.19
CA VAL A 210 9.06 -19.61 -19.25
C VAL A 210 8.36 -20.74 -20.00
N THR A 211 7.04 -20.69 -20.08
CA THR A 211 6.20 -21.75 -20.66
C THR A 211 5.70 -21.46 -22.07
N GLY A 212 5.85 -20.22 -22.56
CA GLY A 212 5.35 -19.82 -23.87
C GLY A 212 5.44 -18.31 -24.13
N PRO A 213 5.12 -17.85 -25.35
CA PRO A 213 5.29 -16.45 -25.76
C PRO A 213 4.39 -15.48 -24.99
N SER A 214 4.80 -14.22 -24.93
CA SER A 214 4.02 -13.13 -24.34
C SER A 214 2.92 -12.63 -25.27
N LEU A 215 1.91 -11.96 -24.71
CA LEU A 215 0.87 -11.33 -25.54
C LEU A 215 1.47 -10.31 -26.52
N ARG A 216 2.49 -9.56 -26.10
CA ARG A 216 3.21 -8.61 -26.97
C ARG A 216 3.92 -9.30 -28.12
N GLU A 217 4.63 -10.40 -27.88
CA GLU A 217 5.35 -11.14 -28.93
C GLU A 217 4.40 -11.69 -30.00
N ILE A 218 3.20 -12.12 -29.59
CA ILE A 218 2.18 -12.65 -30.50
C ILE A 218 1.53 -11.52 -31.32
N LEU A 219 1.16 -10.41 -30.68
CA LEU A 219 0.36 -9.36 -31.31
C LEU A 219 1.18 -8.32 -32.07
N LEU A 220 2.44 -8.07 -31.69
CA LEU A 220 3.25 -7.01 -32.29
C LEU A 220 3.50 -7.21 -33.80
N PRO A 221 3.80 -8.42 -34.31
CA PRO A 221 3.92 -8.64 -35.75
C PRO A 221 2.62 -8.34 -36.51
N ILE A 222 1.47 -8.74 -35.95
CA ILE A 222 0.14 -8.50 -36.54
C ILE A 222 -0.21 -7.01 -36.56
N GLU A 223 0.09 -6.29 -35.47
CA GLU A 223 -0.16 -4.84 -35.38
C GLU A 223 0.69 -4.07 -36.40
N ARG A 224 1.96 -4.46 -36.60
CA ARG A 224 2.85 -3.84 -37.60
C ARG A 224 2.32 -3.96 -39.03
N GLN A 225 1.60 -5.03 -39.33
CA GLN A 225 0.96 -5.24 -40.62
C GLN A 225 -0.44 -4.59 -40.72
N GLY A 226 -0.95 -3.99 -39.64
CA GLY A 226 -2.30 -3.44 -39.60
C GLY A 226 -3.40 -4.50 -39.60
N LEU A 227 -3.08 -5.76 -39.25
CA LEU A 227 -3.97 -6.92 -39.39
C LEU A 227 -4.75 -7.28 -38.11
N ARG A 228 -4.73 -6.42 -37.08
CA ARG A 228 -5.36 -6.73 -35.78
C ARG A 228 -6.87 -6.96 -35.90
N ARG A 229 -7.57 -6.17 -36.72
CA ARG A 229 -9.02 -6.33 -36.93
C ARG A 229 -9.35 -7.66 -37.61
N GLN A 230 -8.50 -8.09 -38.55
CA GLN A 230 -8.60 -9.36 -39.25
C GLN A 230 -8.35 -10.52 -38.29
N LEU A 231 -7.37 -10.40 -37.39
CA LEU A 231 -7.15 -11.37 -36.31
C LEU A 231 -8.36 -11.48 -35.38
N ASP A 232 -8.90 -10.35 -34.92
CA ASP A 232 -10.10 -10.33 -34.06
C ASP A 232 -11.31 -10.98 -34.78
N ALA A 233 -11.53 -10.65 -36.05
CA ALA A 233 -12.60 -11.26 -36.87
C ALA A 233 -12.39 -12.77 -37.05
N PHE A 234 -11.16 -13.19 -37.38
CA PHE A 234 -10.80 -14.60 -37.52
C PHE A 234 -11.02 -15.39 -36.23
N LEU A 235 -10.63 -14.85 -35.08
CA LEU A 235 -10.84 -15.47 -33.77
C LEU A 235 -12.33 -15.68 -33.43
N VAL A 236 -13.17 -14.70 -33.75
CA VAL A 236 -14.63 -14.79 -33.56
C VAL A 236 -15.23 -15.79 -34.54
N ALA A 237 -14.88 -15.71 -35.82
CA ALA A 237 -15.41 -16.58 -36.86
C ALA A 237 -15.02 -18.05 -36.67
N ARG A 238 -13.75 -18.31 -36.36
CA ARG A 238 -13.26 -19.66 -36.03
C ARG A 238 -13.98 -20.24 -34.81
N ARG A 239 -14.34 -19.40 -33.84
CA ARG A 239 -15.16 -19.80 -32.71
C ARG A 239 -16.62 -20.05 -33.09
N ALA A 240 -17.22 -19.19 -33.90
CA ALA A 240 -18.59 -19.36 -34.40
C ALA A 240 -18.76 -20.63 -35.25
N ARG A 241 -17.70 -21.06 -35.95
CA ARG A 241 -17.67 -22.32 -36.71
C ARG A 241 -17.73 -23.55 -35.82
N THR A 242 -17.12 -23.50 -34.65
CA THR A 242 -17.00 -24.64 -33.72
C THR A 242 -18.07 -24.65 -32.63
N ASP A 243 -18.74 -23.53 -32.36
CA ASP A 243 -19.76 -23.38 -31.33
C ASP A 243 -20.97 -22.61 -31.86
N SER A 244 -22.05 -23.34 -32.17
CA SER A 244 -23.29 -22.81 -32.75
C SER A 244 -24.02 -21.79 -31.87
N ARG A 245 -23.69 -21.69 -30.57
CA ARG A 245 -24.26 -20.67 -29.67
C ARG A 245 -23.73 -19.28 -29.98
N VAL A 246 -22.52 -19.18 -30.51
CA VAL A 246 -21.90 -17.91 -30.90
C VAL A 246 -22.56 -17.40 -32.18
N SER A 247 -22.67 -18.23 -33.22
CA SER A 247 -23.36 -17.86 -34.44
C SER A 247 -24.87 -17.67 -34.22
N GLY A 248 -25.49 -18.50 -33.38
CA GLY A 248 -26.90 -18.40 -32.98
C GLY A 248 -27.28 -17.05 -32.39
N GLY A 249 -26.38 -16.39 -31.65
CA GLY A 249 -26.60 -15.05 -31.09
C GLY A 249 -26.69 -13.94 -32.15
N PHE A 250 -26.15 -14.17 -33.35
CA PHE A 250 -26.13 -13.23 -34.47
C PHE A 250 -26.86 -13.77 -35.71
N ARG A 251 -27.58 -14.88 -35.59
CA ARG A 251 -28.19 -15.61 -36.73
C ARG A 251 -29.17 -14.76 -37.54
N SER A 252 -29.78 -13.74 -36.93
CA SER A 252 -30.66 -12.78 -37.60
C SER A 252 -29.92 -11.67 -38.37
N ILE A 253 -28.60 -11.59 -38.24
CA ILE A 253 -27.75 -10.50 -38.78
C ILE A 253 -26.67 -11.07 -39.71
N VAL A 254 -26.08 -12.20 -39.35
CA VAL A 254 -24.96 -12.83 -40.08
C VAL A 254 -25.33 -14.28 -40.44
N PRO A 255 -25.44 -14.63 -41.74
CA PRO A 255 -25.69 -16.00 -42.18
C PRO A 255 -24.58 -16.97 -41.71
N GLN A 256 -24.93 -18.25 -41.52
CA GLN A 256 -24.00 -19.24 -40.96
C GLN A 256 -22.75 -19.46 -41.83
N GLU A 257 -22.91 -19.37 -43.16
CA GLU A 257 -21.85 -19.57 -44.15
C GLU A 257 -20.74 -18.51 -44.05
N VAL A 258 -21.10 -17.28 -43.69
CA VAL A 258 -20.16 -16.14 -43.58
C VAL A 258 -19.03 -16.45 -42.59
N TRP A 259 -19.32 -17.14 -41.49
CA TRP A 259 -18.30 -17.51 -40.51
C TRP A 259 -17.26 -18.49 -41.08
N GLY A 260 -17.68 -19.40 -41.96
CA GLY A 260 -16.78 -20.33 -42.65
C GLY A 260 -15.90 -19.59 -43.65
N ASN A 261 -16.53 -18.77 -44.49
CA ASN A 261 -15.84 -17.98 -45.52
C ASN A 261 -14.78 -17.06 -44.91
N VAL A 262 -15.10 -16.36 -43.81
CA VAL A 262 -14.12 -15.48 -43.12
C VAL A 262 -12.90 -16.27 -42.63
N VAL A 263 -13.09 -17.50 -42.13
CA VAL A 263 -11.97 -18.35 -41.69
C VAL A 263 -11.11 -18.79 -42.87
N GLU A 264 -11.72 -19.16 -43.99
CA GLU A 264 -11.01 -19.61 -45.19
C GLU A 264 -10.30 -18.45 -45.91
N GLU A 265 -11.00 -17.33 -46.13
CA GLU A 265 -10.48 -16.13 -46.80
C GLU A 265 -9.31 -15.51 -46.02
N ILE A 266 -9.50 -15.23 -44.72
CA ILE A 266 -8.42 -14.66 -43.90
C ILE A 266 -7.30 -15.68 -43.72
N GLY A 267 -7.63 -16.96 -43.55
CA GLY A 267 -6.65 -18.03 -43.39
C GLY A 267 -5.73 -18.19 -44.59
N ALA A 268 -6.29 -18.10 -45.81
CA ALA A 268 -5.53 -18.17 -47.05
C ALA A 268 -4.74 -16.87 -47.33
N ALA A 269 -5.36 -15.71 -47.09
CA ALA A 269 -4.75 -14.41 -47.39
C ALA A 269 -3.66 -14.01 -46.38
N HIS A 270 -3.77 -14.44 -45.12
CA HIS A 270 -2.90 -14.03 -44.02
C HIS A 270 -2.49 -15.21 -43.13
N PRO A 271 -1.54 -16.07 -43.55
CA PRO A 271 -1.05 -17.18 -42.73
C PRO A 271 -0.50 -16.77 -41.36
N ASP A 272 0.07 -15.56 -41.26
CA ASP A 272 0.52 -14.96 -40.00
C ASP A 272 -0.62 -14.78 -38.99
N VAL A 273 -1.84 -14.45 -39.46
CA VAL A 273 -3.04 -14.31 -38.61
C VAL A 273 -3.42 -15.67 -38.03
N VAL A 274 -3.34 -16.75 -38.81
CA VAL A 274 -3.60 -18.11 -38.32
C VAL A 274 -2.59 -18.49 -37.24
N THR A 275 -1.30 -18.25 -37.50
CA THR A 275 -0.21 -18.52 -36.55
C THR A 275 -0.38 -17.74 -35.25
N ALA A 276 -0.65 -16.44 -35.33
CA ALA A 276 -0.90 -15.60 -34.15
C ALA A 276 -2.14 -16.07 -33.39
N ALA A 277 -3.20 -16.46 -34.10
CA ALA A 277 -4.39 -16.99 -33.48
C ALA A 277 -4.08 -18.28 -32.69
N ASP A 278 -3.30 -19.20 -33.26
CA ASP A 278 -2.83 -20.44 -32.60
C ASP A 278 -1.98 -20.19 -31.37
N GLN A 279 -1.06 -19.23 -31.45
CA GLN A 279 -0.27 -18.81 -30.29
C GLN A 279 -1.12 -18.16 -29.19
N LEU A 280 -2.16 -17.38 -29.54
CA LEU A 280 -3.13 -16.86 -28.57
C LEU A 280 -3.91 -18.00 -27.88
N GLY A 281 -4.16 -19.10 -28.59
CA GLY A 281 -4.69 -20.33 -28.01
C GLY A 281 -3.82 -20.86 -26.87
N GLY A 282 -2.53 -21.08 -27.15
CA GLY A 282 -1.57 -21.53 -26.13
C GLY A 282 -1.42 -20.53 -24.98
N TYR A 283 -1.52 -19.23 -25.25
CA TYR A 283 -1.53 -18.20 -24.21
C TYR A 283 -2.77 -18.29 -23.30
N CYS A 284 -3.96 -18.48 -23.88
CA CYS A 284 -5.19 -18.71 -23.13
C CYS A 284 -5.14 -20.00 -22.30
N ASP A 285 -4.51 -21.05 -22.83
CA ASP A 285 -4.28 -22.30 -22.09
C ASP A 285 -3.34 -22.11 -20.90
N ALA A 286 -2.29 -21.28 -21.03
CA ALA A 286 -1.43 -20.92 -19.91
C ALA A 286 -2.18 -20.14 -18.80
N LEU A 287 -3.14 -19.28 -19.17
CA LEU A 287 -4.02 -18.62 -18.20
C LEU A 287 -4.97 -19.62 -17.51
N LEU A 288 -5.41 -20.67 -18.21
CA LEU A 288 -6.21 -21.74 -17.62
C LEU A 288 -5.37 -22.58 -16.64
N GLU A 289 -4.14 -22.92 -17.02
CA GLU A 289 -3.19 -23.62 -16.12
C GLU A 289 -2.89 -22.82 -14.86
N LEU A 290 -2.75 -21.49 -14.96
CA LEU A 290 -2.61 -20.63 -13.79
C LEU A 290 -3.77 -20.77 -12.78
N LEU A 291 -5.01 -20.98 -13.27
CA LEU A 291 -6.17 -21.23 -12.40
C LEU A 291 -6.16 -22.64 -11.81
N VAL A 292 -5.63 -23.63 -12.53
CA VAL A 292 -5.42 -24.99 -12.01
C VAL A 292 -4.35 -24.98 -10.92
N ASP A 293 -3.19 -24.38 -11.18
CA ASP A 293 -2.06 -24.26 -10.26
C ASP A 293 -2.43 -23.52 -8.97
N SER A 294 -3.33 -22.54 -9.05
CA SER A 294 -3.84 -21.83 -7.87
C SER A 294 -4.89 -22.63 -7.08
N GLY A 295 -5.34 -23.78 -7.59
CA GLY A 295 -6.42 -24.59 -7.03
C GLY A 295 -7.83 -24.05 -7.27
N ARG A 296 -7.98 -23.00 -8.09
CA ARG A 296 -9.27 -22.35 -8.37
C ARG A 296 -10.19 -23.23 -9.23
N ILE A 297 -9.60 -24.00 -10.14
CA ILE A 297 -10.26 -24.96 -11.04
C ILE A 297 -9.55 -26.32 -10.88
N SER A 298 -10.27 -27.43 -11.07
CA SER A 298 -9.64 -28.76 -11.06
C SER A 298 -9.02 -29.10 -12.42
N VAL A 299 -8.10 -30.07 -12.44
CA VAL A 299 -7.47 -30.55 -13.69
C VAL A 299 -8.53 -31.09 -14.65
N GLU A 300 -9.52 -31.81 -14.13
CA GLU A 300 -10.60 -32.40 -14.91
C GLU A 300 -11.48 -31.32 -15.55
N SER A 301 -11.77 -30.24 -14.81
CA SER A 301 -12.49 -29.08 -15.32
C SER A 301 -11.71 -28.35 -16.42
N ALA A 302 -10.39 -28.22 -16.27
CA ALA A 302 -9.53 -27.63 -17.30
C ALA A 302 -9.47 -28.49 -18.57
N ASP A 303 -9.32 -29.81 -18.43
CA ASP A 303 -9.36 -30.75 -19.55
C ASP A 303 -10.71 -30.74 -20.27
N PHE A 304 -11.80 -30.65 -19.50
CA PHE A 304 -13.12 -30.50 -20.07
C PHE A 304 -13.22 -29.20 -20.89
N ILE A 305 -12.71 -28.10 -20.36
CA ILE A 305 -12.67 -26.81 -21.04
C ILE A 305 -11.87 -26.92 -22.36
N ARG A 306 -10.71 -27.57 -22.36
CA ARG A 306 -9.88 -27.79 -23.56
C ARG A 306 -10.60 -28.61 -24.62
N ARG A 307 -11.13 -29.77 -24.25
CA ARG A 307 -11.78 -30.72 -25.17
C ARG A 307 -13.00 -30.13 -25.87
N ASN A 308 -13.73 -29.27 -25.17
CA ASN A 308 -14.92 -28.62 -25.72
C ASN A 308 -14.60 -27.26 -26.36
N ASN A 309 -13.31 -26.97 -26.57
CA ASN A 309 -12.81 -25.70 -27.07
C ASN A 309 -13.42 -24.51 -26.33
N LEU A 310 -13.72 -24.60 -25.02
CA LEU A 310 -14.57 -23.62 -24.34
C LEU A 310 -13.85 -22.29 -24.05
N PHE A 311 -12.53 -22.25 -24.11
CA PHE A 311 -11.71 -21.18 -23.52
C PHE A 311 -10.60 -20.64 -24.44
N TYR A 312 -10.91 -20.49 -25.72
CA TYR A 312 -9.92 -20.05 -26.71
C TYR A 312 -10.08 -18.57 -27.10
N THR A 313 -11.31 -18.11 -27.27
CA THR A 313 -11.63 -16.73 -27.69
C THR A 313 -12.61 -16.11 -26.69
N PRO A 314 -12.18 -15.20 -25.80
CA PRO A 314 -13.10 -14.54 -24.87
C PRO A 314 -13.97 -13.52 -25.61
N LEU A 315 -15.30 -13.62 -25.44
CA LEU A 315 -16.31 -12.82 -26.15
C LEU A 315 -17.06 -11.86 -25.22
N HIS A 316 -16.34 -11.04 -24.44
CA HIS A 316 -16.94 -10.08 -23.50
C HIS A 316 -17.85 -9.08 -24.24
N ARG A 317 -18.88 -8.56 -23.57
CA ARG A 317 -19.88 -7.64 -24.17
C ARG A 317 -19.69 -6.20 -23.70
N VAL A 318 -20.04 -5.22 -24.54
CA VAL A 318 -19.84 -3.77 -24.28
C VAL A 318 -20.66 -3.23 -23.10
N VAL A 319 -21.84 -3.81 -22.80
CA VAL A 319 -22.81 -3.28 -21.81
C VAL A 319 -22.91 -4.12 -20.52
N GLU A 320 -22.01 -5.09 -20.29
CA GLU A 320 -21.95 -5.72 -18.96
C GLU A 320 -21.48 -4.67 -17.92
N HIS A 321 -22.42 -4.05 -17.20
CA HIS A 321 -22.17 -3.28 -15.97
C HIS A 321 -21.51 -4.15 -14.87
N GLU A 322 -21.47 -5.47 -15.09
CA GLU A 322 -20.66 -6.45 -14.36
C GLU A 322 -19.37 -6.81 -15.12
N THR A 323 -18.73 -5.82 -15.73
CA THR A 323 -17.35 -5.99 -16.18
C THR A 323 -16.53 -6.54 -15.01
N PRO A 324 -15.58 -7.46 -15.24
CA PRO A 324 -14.63 -7.88 -14.23
C PRO A 324 -13.78 -6.66 -13.86
N SER A 325 -14.32 -5.82 -12.99
CA SER A 325 -13.62 -4.73 -12.38
C SER A 325 -12.57 -5.38 -11.48
N ALA A 326 -11.35 -5.51 -11.99
CA ALA A 326 -10.19 -5.74 -11.14
C ALA A 326 -9.99 -4.58 -10.16
N ALA A 327 -10.65 -3.45 -10.42
CA ALA A 327 -10.62 -2.22 -9.65
C ALA A 327 -11.55 -2.25 -8.42
N GLY A 328 -11.56 -3.30 -7.60
CA GLY A 328 -12.11 -3.27 -6.22
C GLY A 328 -13.55 -2.76 -5.99
N THR A 329 -14.30 -2.40 -7.04
CA THR A 329 -15.58 -1.67 -6.95
C THR A 329 -16.77 -2.61 -6.91
N SER A 330 -16.58 -3.91 -7.17
CA SER A 330 -17.63 -4.87 -6.91
C SER A 330 -17.79 -5.01 -5.39
N ARG A 331 -19.04 -4.92 -4.89
CA ARG A 331 -19.43 -5.27 -3.51
C ARG A 331 -19.05 -6.71 -3.08
N ARG A 332 -18.32 -7.48 -3.90
CA ARG A 332 -17.95 -8.87 -3.62
C ARG A 332 -16.72 -8.92 -2.70
N ARG A 333 -16.82 -9.75 -1.68
CA ARG A 333 -15.82 -9.99 -0.63
C ARG A 333 -14.61 -10.75 -1.20
N PHE A 334 -13.45 -10.64 -0.56
CA PHE A 334 -12.17 -11.23 -1.00
C PHE A 334 -12.24 -12.70 -1.47
N GLY A 335 -12.99 -13.58 -0.78
CA GLY A 335 -13.13 -14.98 -1.20
C GLY A 335 -14.34 -15.29 -2.09
N ASN A 336 -15.31 -14.37 -2.20
CA ASN A 336 -16.43 -14.53 -3.14
C ASN A 336 -16.00 -14.03 -4.53
N LEU A 337 -14.90 -14.58 -5.03
CA LEU A 337 -14.28 -14.24 -6.30
C LEU A 337 -15.26 -14.54 -7.44
N PHE A 338 -15.25 -13.70 -8.49
CA PHE A 338 -16.03 -13.98 -9.68
C PHE A 338 -15.59 -15.32 -10.30
N SER A 339 -16.51 -16.02 -10.97
CA SER A 339 -16.14 -17.20 -11.75
C SER A 339 -15.31 -16.76 -12.96
N PRO A 340 -14.03 -17.16 -13.06
CA PRO A 340 -13.17 -16.74 -14.16
C PRO A 340 -13.65 -17.30 -15.49
N VAL A 341 -14.20 -18.51 -15.49
CA VAL A 341 -14.80 -19.15 -16.67
C VAL A 341 -16.32 -18.99 -16.58
N LYS A 342 -16.90 -18.31 -17.57
CA LYS A 342 -18.35 -18.14 -17.72
C LYS A 342 -18.87 -19.10 -18.78
N ARG A 343 -20.14 -19.53 -18.63
CA ARG A 343 -20.87 -20.25 -19.68
C ARG A 343 -21.16 -19.31 -20.85
N LEU A 344 -20.93 -19.78 -22.08
CA LEU A 344 -21.33 -19.07 -23.28
C LEU A 344 -22.85 -19.01 -23.41
N ARG A 345 -23.37 -17.81 -23.67
CA ARG A 345 -24.78 -17.54 -23.96
C ARG A 345 -24.88 -16.86 -25.32
N GLY A 346 -25.83 -17.29 -26.15
CA GLY A 346 -26.17 -16.58 -27.39
C GLY A 346 -26.66 -15.17 -27.04
N SER A 347 -26.07 -14.16 -27.68
CA SER A 347 -26.40 -12.75 -27.46
C SER A 347 -26.06 -11.95 -28.70
N SER A 348 -26.98 -11.08 -29.12
CA SER A 348 -26.80 -10.15 -30.25
C SER A 348 -26.05 -8.85 -29.89
N ARG A 349 -25.75 -8.62 -28.61
CA ARG A 349 -24.97 -7.45 -28.15
C ARG A 349 -23.54 -7.45 -28.71
N ASP A 350 -23.02 -6.23 -28.87
CA ASP A 350 -21.66 -5.96 -29.33
C ASP A 350 -20.59 -6.64 -28.49
N ILE A 351 -19.60 -7.22 -29.19
CA ILE A 351 -18.46 -7.93 -28.62
C ILE A 351 -17.28 -6.95 -28.46
N ILE A 352 -16.64 -6.97 -27.29
CA ILE A 352 -15.32 -6.35 -27.10
C ILE A 352 -14.29 -7.16 -27.90
N PRO A 353 -13.35 -6.54 -28.64
CA PRO A 353 -12.34 -7.25 -29.41
C PRO A 353 -11.67 -8.39 -28.61
N PRO A 354 -11.56 -9.61 -29.16
CA PRO A 354 -10.94 -10.74 -28.46
C PRO A 354 -9.55 -10.44 -27.90
N THR A 355 -8.71 -9.72 -28.65
CA THR A 355 -7.37 -9.32 -28.19
C THR A 355 -7.41 -8.44 -26.93
N GLU A 356 -8.35 -7.50 -26.83
CA GLU A 356 -8.59 -6.70 -25.61
C GLU A 356 -9.19 -7.57 -24.48
N SER A 357 -10.05 -8.51 -24.83
CA SER A 357 -10.65 -9.46 -23.89
C SER A 357 -9.62 -10.40 -23.25
N ILE A 358 -8.59 -10.82 -23.99
CA ILE A 358 -7.46 -11.63 -23.50
C ILE A 358 -6.60 -10.80 -22.53
N LEU A 359 -6.32 -9.54 -22.84
CA LEU A 359 -5.63 -8.61 -21.94
C LEU A 359 -6.38 -8.47 -20.60
N ARG A 360 -7.70 -8.27 -20.65
CA ARG A 360 -8.57 -8.21 -19.46
C ARG A 360 -8.52 -9.49 -18.65
N ASN A 361 -8.64 -10.64 -19.30
CA ASN A 361 -8.56 -11.94 -18.65
C ASN A 361 -7.19 -12.15 -17.98
N THR A 362 -6.10 -11.70 -18.59
CA THR A 362 -4.74 -11.82 -18.01
C THR A 362 -4.69 -11.20 -16.62
N TYR A 363 -5.12 -9.95 -16.46
CA TYR A 363 -5.16 -9.31 -15.14
C TYR A 363 -6.17 -9.98 -14.20
N ALA A 364 -7.39 -10.23 -14.69
CA ALA A 364 -8.46 -10.76 -13.86
C ALA A 364 -8.13 -12.17 -13.32
N PHE A 365 -7.53 -13.02 -14.16
CA PHE A 365 -7.19 -14.40 -13.81
C PHE A 365 -5.97 -14.46 -12.91
N MET A 366 -4.96 -13.61 -13.16
CA MET A 366 -3.80 -13.48 -12.28
C MET A 366 -4.23 -13.06 -10.87
N ASN A 367 -5.10 -12.06 -10.75
CA ASN A 367 -5.62 -11.63 -9.45
C ASN A 367 -6.42 -12.76 -8.76
N VAL A 368 -7.32 -13.44 -9.47
CA VAL A 368 -8.09 -14.57 -8.93
C VAL A 368 -7.18 -15.70 -8.46
N ALA A 369 -6.16 -16.05 -9.26
CA ALA A 369 -5.22 -17.11 -8.95
C ALA A 369 -4.41 -16.78 -7.68
N GLU A 370 -3.82 -15.59 -7.59
CA GLU A 370 -3.05 -15.17 -6.41
C GLU A 370 -3.91 -15.10 -5.14
N ARG A 371 -5.15 -14.59 -5.23
CA ARG A 371 -6.09 -14.59 -4.10
C ARG A 371 -6.48 -16.01 -3.68
N ASN A 372 -6.69 -16.91 -4.64
CA ASN A 372 -7.03 -18.30 -4.33
C ASN A 372 -5.87 -19.08 -3.70
N ARG A 373 -4.61 -18.72 -3.99
CA ARG A 373 -3.45 -19.27 -3.28
C ARG A 373 -3.49 -18.94 -1.79
N VAL A 374 -3.81 -17.69 -1.43
CA VAL A 374 -4.02 -17.30 -0.02
C VAL A 374 -5.18 -18.10 0.58
N GLY A 375 -6.30 -18.22 -0.13
CA GLY A 375 -7.46 -19.01 0.30
C GLY A 375 -7.12 -20.49 0.52
N THR A 376 -6.33 -21.09 -0.37
CA THR A 376 -5.87 -22.47 -0.26
C THR A 376 -5.01 -22.66 1.00
N ALA A 377 -4.05 -21.77 1.26
CA ALA A 377 -3.25 -21.82 2.47
C ALA A 377 -4.11 -21.68 3.74
N LEU A 378 -5.12 -20.80 3.74
CA LEU A 378 -6.08 -20.69 4.84
C LEU A 378 -6.89 -21.99 5.04
N ILE A 379 -7.39 -22.61 3.96
CA ILE A 379 -8.10 -23.90 4.02
C ILE A 379 -7.19 -24.97 4.64
N GLU A 380 -5.90 -25.01 4.27
CA GLU A 380 -4.97 -25.99 4.85
C GLU A 380 -4.79 -25.79 6.37
N LEU A 381 -4.89 -24.56 6.87
CA LEU A 381 -4.81 -24.27 8.30
C LEU A 381 -6.08 -24.66 9.08
N THR A 382 -7.24 -24.77 8.42
CA THR A 382 -8.46 -25.31 9.06
C THR A 382 -8.30 -26.75 9.57
N ARG A 383 -7.31 -27.47 9.05
CA ARG A 383 -7.00 -28.87 9.41
C ARG A 383 -6.04 -28.98 10.59
N VAL A 384 -5.50 -27.86 11.08
CA VAL A 384 -4.60 -27.85 12.24
C VAL A 384 -5.43 -27.84 13.52
N GLU A 385 -5.08 -28.73 14.45
CA GLU A 385 -5.78 -28.89 15.71
C GLU A 385 -5.69 -27.64 16.59
N GLY A 386 -6.81 -27.28 17.24
CA GLY A 386 -6.87 -26.14 18.15
C GLY A 386 -6.88 -24.75 17.50
N LEU A 387 -7.03 -24.64 16.17
CA LEU A 387 -7.14 -23.35 15.46
C LEU A 387 -8.57 -22.89 15.18
N GLY A 388 -9.60 -23.65 15.58
CA GLY A 388 -10.98 -23.35 15.23
C GLY A 388 -11.52 -22.02 15.76
N GLY A 389 -10.96 -21.50 16.86
CA GLY A 389 -11.26 -20.15 17.36
C GLY A 389 -10.81 -19.01 16.43
N MET A 390 -9.86 -19.28 15.53
CA MET A 390 -9.36 -18.31 14.54
C MET A 390 -9.91 -18.60 13.14
N ILE A 391 -9.96 -19.88 12.77
CA ILE A 391 -10.34 -20.34 11.43
C ILE A 391 -10.98 -21.74 11.47
N GLU A 392 -12.17 -21.88 10.88
CA GLU A 392 -12.86 -23.17 10.81
C GLU A 392 -13.51 -23.40 9.44
N ALA A 393 -13.42 -24.63 8.92
CA ALA A 393 -14.18 -25.03 7.75
C ALA A 393 -15.64 -25.33 8.12
N LYS A 394 -16.58 -24.70 7.42
CA LYS A 394 -18.02 -24.97 7.53
C LYS A 394 -18.52 -25.83 6.37
N PRO A 395 -19.51 -26.71 6.61
CA PRO A 395 -20.19 -27.40 5.54
C PRO A 395 -20.90 -26.38 4.64
N LEU A 396 -20.72 -26.51 3.33
CA LEU A 396 -21.36 -25.66 2.34
C LEU A 396 -22.85 -26.02 2.28
N HIS A 397 -23.69 -25.18 2.88
CA HIS A 397 -25.14 -25.32 2.74
C HIS A 397 -25.53 -24.76 1.38
N LEU A 398 -25.71 -25.65 0.40
CA LEU A 398 -26.38 -25.31 -0.84
C LEU A 398 -27.82 -24.94 -0.46
N LYS A 399 -28.12 -23.63 -0.34
CA LYS A 399 -29.50 -23.17 -0.52
C LYS A 399 -29.84 -23.50 -1.96
N VAL A 400 -30.42 -24.68 -2.17
CA VAL A 400 -31.15 -24.99 -3.38
C VAL A 400 -32.26 -23.94 -3.40
N ASN A 401 -32.06 -22.84 -4.12
CA ASN A 401 -33.21 -22.11 -4.62
C ASN A 401 -34.06 -23.17 -5.29
N ARG A 402 -35.34 -23.25 -4.93
CA ARG A 402 -36.33 -24.13 -5.58
C ARG A 402 -36.51 -23.70 -7.04
N VAL A 403 -35.47 -23.82 -7.84
CA VAL A 403 -35.62 -24.20 -9.23
C VAL A 403 -36.18 -25.60 -9.11
N THR A 404 -37.42 -25.79 -9.56
CA THR A 404 -38.02 -27.13 -9.51
C THR A 404 -37.06 -28.11 -10.18
N THR A 405 -36.91 -29.32 -9.65
CA THR A 405 -36.00 -30.35 -10.19
C THR A 405 -36.17 -30.50 -11.71
N ARG A 406 -37.41 -30.29 -12.16
CA ARG A 406 -37.83 -30.17 -13.55
C ARG A 406 -37.21 -28.99 -14.31
N GLU A 407 -37.28 -27.76 -13.84
CA GLU A 407 -36.64 -26.60 -14.50
C GLU A 407 -35.11 -26.73 -14.61
N ALA A 408 -34.47 -27.32 -13.59
CA ALA A 408 -33.03 -27.56 -13.61
C ALA A 408 -32.64 -28.63 -14.65
N LEU A 409 -33.49 -29.65 -14.79
CA LEU A 409 -33.35 -30.70 -15.78
C LEU A 409 -33.71 -30.24 -17.19
N ASP A 410 -34.76 -29.44 -17.38
CA ASP A 410 -35.14 -28.85 -18.67
C ASP A 410 -34.01 -27.93 -19.18
N GLN A 411 -33.39 -27.16 -18.27
CA GLN A 411 -32.19 -26.39 -18.58
C GLN A 411 -30.98 -27.29 -18.90
N LEU A 412 -30.89 -28.48 -18.30
CA LEU A 412 -29.85 -29.48 -18.57
C LEU A 412 -30.05 -30.14 -19.94
N VAL A 413 -31.27 -30.54 -20.29
CA VAL A 413 -31.65 -31.07 -21.61
C VAL A 413 -31.35 -30.02 -22.67
N GLN A 414 -31.87 -28.79 -22.54
CA GLN A 414 -31.58 -27.72 -23.49
C GLN A 414 -30.08 -27.43 -23.62
N MET A 415 -29.32 -27.56 -22.54
CA MET A 415 -27.88 -27.35 -22.54
C MET A 415 -27.12 -28.48 -23.24
N LEU A 416 -27.44 -29.75 -22.96
CA LEU A 416 -26.83 -30.93 -23.56
C LEU A 416 -27.19 -31.02 -25.04
N SER A 417 -28.46 -30.80 -25.39
CA SER A 417 -28.94 -30.74 -26.78
C SER A 417 -28.22 -29.65 -27.58
N GLY A 418 -27.91 -28.52 -26.95
CA GLY A 418 -27.19 -27.41 -27.57
C GLY A 418 -25.67 -27.61 -27.69
N MET A 419 -25.11 -28.70 -27.17
CA MET A 419 -23.66 -28.96 -27.19
C MET A 419 -23.20 -29.92 -28.29
N GLY A 420 -24.10 -30.73 -28.86
CA GLY A 420 -23.80 -31.67 -29.95
C GLY A 420 -22.80 -32.79 -29.59
N GLY A 421 -22.63 -33.76 -30.51
CA GLY A 421 -21.76 -34.92 -30.32
C GLY A 421 -22.18 -35.84 -29.16
N LYS A 422 -21.22 -36.59 -28.58
CA LYS A 422 -21.47 -37.55 -27.48
C LYS A 422 -22.14 -36.94 -26.23
N LEU A 423 -22.07 -35.61 -26.04
CA LEU A 423 -22.76 -34.90 -24.96
C LEU A 423 -24.22 -34.53 -25.32
N GLY A 424 -24.51 -34.36 -26.61
CA GLY A 424 -25.88 -34.26 -27.14
C GLY A 424 -26.66 -35.56 -26.97
N ASP A 425 -26.00 -36.71 -27.07
CA ASP A 425 -26.63 -38.03 -26.86
C ASP A 425 -27.13 -38.20 -25.41
N TYR A 426 -26.47 -37.59 -24.42
CA TYR A 426 -26.96 -37.56 -23.04
C TYR A 426 -28.19 -36.66 -22.86
N ALA A 427 -28.50 -35.77 -23.82
CA ALA A 427 -29.68 -34.92 -23.73
C ALA A 427 -30.97 -35.72 -23.84
N GLU A 428 -30.99 -36.77 -24.68
CA GLU A 428 -32.13 -37.69 -24.78
C GLU A 428 -32.29 -38.53 -23.50
N VAL A 429 -31.17 -38.95 -22.90
CA VAL A 429 -31.16 -39.70 -21.63
C VAL A 429 -31.61 -38.84 -20.45
N VAL A 430 -31.22 -37.57 -20.43
CA VAL A 430 -31.71 -36.62 -19.41
C VAL A 430 -33.16 -36.24 -19.68
N ALA A 431 -33.57 -36.10 -20.95
CA ALA A 431 -34.95 -35.81 -21.33
C ALA A 431 -35.91 -36.94 -20.94
N SER A 432 -35.48 -38.20 -21.06
CA SER A 432 -36.26 -39.35 -20.59
C SER A 432 -36.38 -39.40 -19.06
N LEU A 433 -35.35 -38.94 -18.34
CA LEU A 433 -35.41 -38.75 -16.89
C LEU A 433 -36.36 -37.61 -16.47
N VAL A 434 -36.49 -36.54 -17.27
CA VAL A 434 -37.44 -35.44 -17.02
C VAL A 434 -38.90 -35.92 -17.12
N ALA A 435 -39.16 -36.91 -17.98
CA ALA A 435 -40.50 -37.48 -18.16
C ALA A 435 -41.00 -38.24 -16.91
N ASP A 436 -40.09 -38.72 -16.04
CA ASP A 436 -40.41 -39.35 -14.76
C ASP A 436 -39.80 -38.58 -13.58
N VAL A 437 -40.40 -37.42 -13.30
CA VAL A 437 -40.02 -36.50 -12.21
C VAL A 437 -39.92 -37.21 -10.86
N ALA A 438 -40.72 -38.25 -10.61
CA ALA A 438 -40.74 -39.00 -9.36
C ALA A 438 -39.52 -39.91 -9.17
N THR A 439 -38.90 -40.37 -10.27
CA THR A 439 -37.67 -41.16 -10.24
C THR A 439 -36.45 -40.27 -10.09
N VAL A 440 -36.44 -39.08 -10.70
CA VAL A 440 -35.39 -38.09 -10.51
C VAL A 440 -35.37 -37.57 -9.07
N ASP A 441 -36.52 -37.17 -8.53
CA ASP A 441 -36.59 -36.68 -7.14
C ASP A 441 -36.15 -37.77 -6.18
N ARG A 442 -36.48 -39.04 -6.46
CA ARG A 442 -35.96 -40.19 -5.71
C ARG A 442 -34.45 -40.33 -5.84
N VAL A 443 -33.87 -40.32 -7.04
CA VAL A 443 -32.41 -40.44 -7.23
C VAL A 443 -31.65 -39.27 -6.61
N LEU A 444 -32.14 -38.03 -6.73
CA LEU A 444 -31.55 -36.87 -6.08
C LEU A 444 -31.67 -36.93 -4.57
N THR A 445 -32.81 -37.39 -4.03
CA THR A 445 -32.98 -37.62 -2.59
C THR A 445 -32.02 -38.71 -2.12
N ILE A 446 -31.93 -39.82 -2.84
CA ILE A 446 -31.06 -40.98 -2.55
C ILE A 446 -29.56 -40.62 -2.59
N VAL A 447 -29.12 -39.85 -3.58
CA VAL A 447 -27.70 -39.48 -3.76
C VAL A 447 -27.30 -38.30 -2.86
N THR A 448 -28.25 -37.51 -2.37
CA THR A 448 -28.00 -36.40 -1.44
C THR A 448 -28.33 -36.71 0.02
N ASP A 449 -28.94 -37.87 0.31
CA ASP A 449 -29.20 -38.38 1.66
C ASP A 449 -27.97 -39.11 2.22
N PRO A 450 -27.34 -38.57 3.29
CA PRO A 450 -26.19 -39.21 3.95
C PRO A 450 -26.52 -40.55 4.63
N ALA A 451 -27.79 -40.90 4.85
CA ALA A 451 -28.20 -42.19 5.41
C ALA A 451 -28.15 -43.31 4.36
N PHE A 452 -28.71 -43.07 3.17
CA PHE A 452 -28.71 -44.03 2.06
C PHE A 452 -27.30 -44.44 1.61
N LEU A 453 -26.37 -43.48 1.49
CA LEU A 453 -24.96 -43.75 1.14
C LEU A 453 -24.22 -44.61 2.18
N ARG A 454 -24.74 -44.67 3.42
CA ARG A 454 -24.22 -45.54 4.49
C ARG A 454 -24.86 -46.92 4.52
N GLU A 455 -26.12 -47.06 4.12
CA GLU A 455 -26.88 -48.32 4.17
C GLU A 455 -26.74 -49.19 2.91
N GLU A 456 -26.74 -48.60 1.71
CA GLU A 456 -26.77 -49.34 0.42
C GLU A 456 -25.45 -49.25 -0.39
N GLY A 457 -24.61 -48.24 -0.10
CA GLY A 457 -23.30 -48.04 -0.73
C GLY A 457 -23.31 -47.78 -2.25
N LEU A 458 -22.11 -47.68 -2.87
CA LEU A 458 -21.91 -47.56 -4.32
C LEU A 458 -22.71 -48.58 -5.18
N PRO A 459 -22.88 -49.86 -4.77
CA PRO A 459 -23.60 -50.87 -5.55
C PRO A 459 -25.09 -50.58 -5.76
N GLY A 460 -25.79 -50.03 -4.76
CA GLY A 460 -27.21 -49.66 -4.88
C GLY A 460 -27.44 -48.52 -5.87
N VAL A 461 -26.51 -47.56 -5.91
CA VAL A 461 -26.49 -46.47 -6.90
C VAL A 461 -26.21 -47.02 -8.31
N GLU A 462 -25.25 -47.95 -8.44
CA GLU A 462 -24.95 -48.61 -9.72
C GLU A 462 -26.13 -49.39 -10.31
N ALA A 463 -26.91 -50.08 -9.48
CA ALA A 463 -28.09 -50.83 -9.92
C ALA A 463 -29.18 -49.92 -10.51
N VAL A 464 -29.43 -48.76 -9.88
CA VAL A 464 -30.39 -47.75 -10.34
C VAL A 464 -29.91 -47.09 -11.64
N LEU A 465 -28.60 -46.88 -11.79
CA LEU A 465 -28.02 -46.29 -13.00
C LEU A 465 -28.01 -47.27 -14.17
N LYS A 466 -27.64 -48.54 -13.94
CA LYS A 466 -27.69 -49.60 -14.96
C LYS A 466 -29.10 -49.79 -15.51
N LYS A 467 -30.12 -49.75 -14.65
CA LYS A 467 -31.53 -49.89 -15.06
C LYS A 467 -31.99 -48.78 -16.03
N ASN A 468 -31.32 -47.62 -16.01
CA ASN A 468 -31.63 -46.46 -16.84
C ASN A 468 -30.55 -46.16 -17.90
N GLY A 469 -29.64 -47.11 -18.18
CA GLY A 469 -28.62 -46.96 -19.23
C GLY A 469 -27.47 -45.99 -18.90
N LEU A 470 -27.29 -45.62 -17.63
CA LEU A 470 -26.26 -44.68 -17.18
C LEU A 470 -25.08 -45.40 -16.48
N ARG A 471 -23.86 -44.89 -16.64
CA ARG A 471 -22.68 -45.35 -15.88
C ARG A 471 -22.31 -44.34 -14.81
N VAL A 472 -21.68 -44.80 -13.73
CA VAL A 472 -21.17 -43.95 -12.63
C VAL A 472 -20.20 -42.89 -13.13
N GLU A 473 -19.37 -43.25 -14.11
CA GLU A 473 -18.41 -42.35 -14.77
C GLU A 473 -19.09 -41.16 -15.47
N ASP A 474 -20.30 -41.36 -16.01
CA ASP A 474 -21.04 -40.33 -16.73
C ASP A 474 -21.67 -39.31 -15.75
N LEU A 475 -22.08 -39.78 -14.56
CA LEU A 475 -22.49 -38.89 -13.45
C LEU A 475 -21.33 -38.10 -12.86
N GLN A 476 -20.14 -38.70 -12.75
CA GLN A 476 -18.94 -37.98 -12.27
C GLN A 476 -18.55 -36.87 -13.25
N ARG A 477 -18.66 -37.11 -14.57
CA ARG A 477 -18.45 -36.10 -15.61
C ARG A 477 -19.48 -34.98 -15.56
N LEU A 478 -20.76 -35.30 -15.40
CA LEU A 478 -21.84 -34.32 -15.24
C LEU A 478 -21.66 -33.50 -13.94
N ALA A 479 -21.34 -34.14 -12.82
CA ALA A 479 -21.10 -33.45 -11.54
C ALA A 479 -19.91 -32.48 -11.61
N THR A 480 -18.81 -32.90 -12.25
CA THR A 480 -17.63 -32.06 -12.48
C THR A 480 -17.96 -30.87 -13.38
N PHE A 481 -18.75 -31.10 -14.42
CA PHE A 481 -19.28 -30.04 -15.29
C PHE A 481 -20.12 -29.01 -14.52
N PHE A 482 -21.06 -29.48 -13.69
CA PHE A 482 -21.91 -28.60 -12.88
C PHE A 482 -21.15 -27.79 -11.84
N GLN A 483 -20.11 -28.36 -11.23
CA GLN A 483 -19.25 -27.64 -10.29
C GLN A 483 -18.47 -26.49 -10.96
N THR A 484 -18.14 -26.64 -12.25
CA THR A 484 -17.33 -25.67 -13.00
C THR A 484 -18.13 -24.44 -13.47
N PHE A 485 -19.43 -24.60 -13.77
CA PHE A 485 -20.25 -23.55 -14.40
C PHE A 485 -21.40 -23.00 -13.54
N ARG A 486 -21.54 -23.44 -12.29
CA ARG A 486 -22.54 -22.87 -11.38
C ARG A 486 -22.18 -21.42 -11.03
N PRO A 487 -23.10 -20.45 -11.19
CA PRO A 487 -22.89 -19.12 -10.63
C PRO A 487 -22.81 -19.24 -9.11
N ASP A 488 -21.84 -18.58 -8.49
CA ASP A 488 -21.67 -18.50 -7.04
C ASP A 488 -22.89 -17.81 -6.39
N PHE A 489 -23.98 -18.54 -6.17
CA PHE A 489 -25.18 -18.05 -5.47
C PHE A 489 -25.06 -18.21 -3.94
N HIS A 490 -23.85 -18.40 -3.43
CA HIS A 490 -23.60 -18.51 -2.00
C HIS A 490 -23.63 -17.12 -1.34
N ARG A 491 -24.69 -16.84 -0.58
CA ARG A 491 -24.65 -15.72 0.39
C ARG A 491 -23.83 -16.19 1.60
N THR A 492 -22.61 -15.66 1.74
CA THR A 492 -21.80 -15.87 2.94
C THR A 492 -22.34 -15.01 4.08
N GLY A 493 -22.42 -15.59 5.28
CA GLY A 493 -22.78 -14.86 6.50
C GLY A 493 -21.68 -13.88 6.93
N PRO A 494 -21.92 -13.07 7.98
CA PRO A 494 -20.85 -12.32 8.65
C PRO A 494 -19.73 -13.27 9.11
N GLY A 495 -18.45 -12.91 8.92
CA GLY A 495 -17.31 -13.76 9.29
C GLY A 495 -17.00 -14.91 8.32
N GLU A 496 -17.86 -15.16 7.33
CA GLU A 496 -17.71 -16.28 6.40
C GLU A 496 -17.17 -15.85 5.02
N VAL A 497 -16.25 -16.66 4.50
CA VAL A 497 -15.58 -16.45 3.22
C VAL A 497 -15.55 -17.76 2.45
N LEU A 498 -15.95 -17.73 1.19
CA LEU A 498 -15.82 -18.87 0.29
C LEU A 498 -14.41 -18.90 -0.30
N PHE A 499 -13.79 -20.07 -0.38
CA PHE A 499 -12.52 -20.27 -1.09
C PHE A 499 -12.61 -21.53 -1.94
N TYR A 500 -11.66 -21.74 -2.85
CA TYR A 500 -11.62 -22.95 -3.68
C TYR A 500 -10.34 -23.72 -3.42
N HIS A 501 -10.46 -25.05 -3.29
CA HIS A 501 -9.32 -25.95 -3.20
C HIS A 501 -9.53 -27.12 -4.15
N ARG A 502 -8.64 -27.25 -5.15
CA ARG A 502 -8.72 -28.23 -6.24
C ARG A 502 -10.08 -28.19 -6.96
N GLY A 503 -10.55 -26.98 -7.29
CA GLY A 503 -11.82 -26.75 -7.98
C GLY A 503 -13.07 -26.92 -7.11
N ARG A 504 -12.96 -27.37 -5.85
CA ARG A 504 -14.10 -27.53 -4.95
C ARG A 504 -14.28 -26.32 -4.03
N PRO A 505 -15.51 -25.81 -3.84
CA PRO A 505 -15.79 -24.71 -2.92
C PRO A 505 -15.68 -25.15 -1.44
N TYR A 506 -15.03 -24.34 -0.62
CA TYR A 506 -14.89 -24.48 0.83
C TYR A 506 -15.38 -23.20 1.52
N LEU A 507 -16.38 -23.32 2.38
CA LEU A 507 -16.84 -22.21 3.22
C LEU A 507 -15.97 -22.18 4.47
N VAL A 508 -15.31 -21.06 4.73
CA VAL A 508 -14.44 -20.87 5.88
C VAL A 508 -15.00 -19.75 6.75
N GLU A 509 -15.18 -20.01 8.04
CA GLU A 509 -15.45 -18.99 9.04
C GLU A 509 -14.14 -18.51 9.67
N LEU A 510 -14.02 -17.20 9.82
CA LEU A 510 -12.84 -16.53 10.33
C LEU A 510 -13.23 -15.69 11.56
N ASP A 511 -12.32 -15.60 12.53
CA ASP A 511 -12.44 -14.62 13.61
C ASP A 511 -12.59 -13.20 13.03
N SER A 512 -13.26 -12.32 13.78
CA SER A 512 -13.54 -10.94 13.37
C SER A 512 -12.31 -10.14 12.94
N THR A 513 -11.13 -10.39 13.52
CA THR A 513 -9.88 -9.70 13.18
C THR A 513 -9.29 -10.23 11.87
N LEU A 514 -9.23 -11.56 11.73
CA LEU A 514 -8.77 -12.23 10.53
C LEU A 514 -9.71 -11.98 9.35
N TYR A 515 -11.03 -11.99 9.58
CA TYR A 515 -12.03 -11.63 8.59
C TYR A 515 -11.83 -10.20 8.07
N ARG A 516 -11.58 -9.23 8.96
CA ARG A 516 -11.27 -7.84 8.58
C ARG A 516 -9.97 -7.75 7.77
N ALA A 517 -8.93 -8.50 8.14
CA ALA A 517 -7.69 -8.55 7.35
C ALA A 517 -7.91 -9.15 5.96
N VAL A 518 -8.71 -10.21 5.85
CA VAL A 518 -9.11 -10.81 4.57
C VAL A 518 -9.92 -9.81 3.72
N GLN A 519 -10.85 -9.05 4.31
CA GLN A 519 -11.55 -8.00 3.56
C GLN A 519 -10.62 -6.85 3.15
N GLY A 520 -9.64 -6.48 4.00
CA GLY A 520 -8.67 -5.42 3.73
C GLY A 520 -7.76 -5.67 2.53
N LEU A 521 -7.54 -6.94 2.17
CA LEU A 521 -6.88 -7.33 0.92
C LEU A 521 -7.64 -6.88 -0.35
N ASN A 522 -8.89 -6.45 -0.21
CA ASN A 522 -9.64 -5.80 -1.28
C ASN A 522 -9.75 -4.30 -0.97
N PRO A 523 -9.13 -3.41 -1.77
CA PRO A 523 -9.19 -1.98 -1.49
C PRO A 523 -10.64 -1.49 -1.57
N GLU A 524 -11.19 -1.03 -0.45
CA GLU A 524 -12.51 -0.41 -0.42
C GLU A 524 -12.45 0.94 -1.14
N ALA A 525 -13.42 1.18 -2.03
CA ALA A 525 -13.56 2.46 -2.70
C ALA A 525 -13.85 3.55 -1.65
N PRO A 526 -13.03 4.61 -1.55
CA PRO A 526 -13.27 5.69 -0.60
C PRO A 526 -14.55 6.43 -0.96
N SER A 527 -15.24 6.97 0.06
CA SER A 527 -16.43 7.81 -0.11
C SER A 527 -16.14 9.04 -0.98
N LEU A 528 -17.16 9.59 -1.64
CA LEU A 528 -17.00 10.78 -2.49
C LEU A 528 -16.33 11.94 -1.74
N LEU A 529 -16.74 12.17 -0.48
CA LEU A 529 -16.14 13.20 0.37
C LEU A 529 -14.64 12.95 0.61
N LEU A 530 -14.25 11.71 0.96
CA LEU A 530 -12.83 11.37 1.14
C LEU A 530 -12.04 11.51 -0.17
N ARG A 531 -12.63 11.19 -1.33
CA ARG A 531 -12.00 11.40 -2.64
C ARG A 531 -11.71 12.88 -2.88
N ILE A 532 -12.68 13.75 -2.65
CA ILE A 532 -12.52 15.20 -2.81
C ILE A 532 -11.44 15.74 -1.86
N LEU A 533 -11.53 15.38 -0.57
CA LEU A 533 -10.55 15.79 0.44
C LEU A 533 -9.13 15.25 0.17
N SER A 534 -9.00 14.19 -0.63
CA SER A 534 -7.70 13.62 -1.01
C SER A 534 -6.99 14.31 -2.17
N LEU A 535 -7.69 15.19 -2.92
CA LEU A 535 -7.10 15.87 -4.07
C LEU A 535 -5.85 16.67 -3.68
N PRO A 536 -5.85 17.51 -2.61
CA PRO A 536 -4.66 18.27 -2.22
C PRO A 536 -3.45 17.39 -1.89
N ALA A 537 -3.63 16.33 -1.11
CA ALA A 537 -2.54 15.42 -0.75
C ALA A 537 -2.04 14.62 -1.97
N SER A 538 -2.92 14.30 -2.92
CA SER A 538 -2.56 13.61 -4.15
C SER A 538 -1.77 14.52 -5.10
N ILE A 539 -2.19 15.79 -5.25
CA ILE A 539 -1.48 16.80 -6.03
C ILE A 539 -0.12 17.09 -5.39
N LEU A 540 -0.04 17.25 -4.06
CA LEU A 540 1.25 17.50 -3.39
C LEU A 540 2.21 16.32 -3.55
N ARG A 541 1.73 15.08 -3.37
CA ARG A 541 2.58 13.88 -3.57
C ARG A 541 3.12 13.83 -4.99
N ALA A 542 2.24 13.89 -5.99
CA ALA A 542 2.67 13.90 -7.40
C ALA A 542 3.63 15.07 -7.69
N GLY A 543 3.29 16.26 -7.17
CA GLY A 543 4.03 17.50 -7.29
C GLY A 543 5.42 17.47 -6.67
N ALA A 544 5.59 16.73 -5.58
CA ALA A 544 6.86 16.57 -4.89
C ALA A 544 7.68 15.39 -5.43
N THR A 545 7.06 14.26 -5.82
CA THR A 545 7.78 13.07 -6.30
C THR A 545 8.21 13.17 -7.76
N LEU A 546 7.46 13.90 -8.60
CA LEU A 546 7.82 14.12 -10.00
C LEU A 546 8.75 15.32 -10.19
N ALA A 547 9.03 16.06 -9.12
CA ALA A 547 9.98 17.16 -9.17
C ALA A 547 11.39 16.62 -9.49
N PRO A 548 12.14 17.24 -10.41
CA PRO A 548 13.50 16.83 -10.75
C PRO A 548 14.42 16.70 -9.54
N GLU A 549 14.26 17.59 -8.55
CA GLU A 549 15.07 17.56 -7.32
C GLU A 549 14.82 16.30 -6.50
N PHE A 550 13.57 15.80 -6.48
CA PHE A 550 13.26 14.56 -5.78
C PHE A 550 13.81 13.35 -6.54
N ALA A 551 13.53 13.30 -7.85
CA ALA A 551 13.97 12.20 -8.72
C ALA A 551 15.49 11.96 -8.65
N LEU A 552 16.30 13.03 -8.55
CA LEU A 552 17.75 12.91 -8.46
C LEU A 552 18.29 12.66 -7.05
N ARG A 553 17.59 13.10 -5.99
CA ARG A 553 18.04 12.92 -4.60
C ARG A 553 17.62 11.59 -4.01
N ASN A 554 16.45 11.08 -4.37
CA ASN A 554 15.87 9.89 -3.74
C ASN A 554 16.72 8.61 -3.92
N PRO A 555 17.28 8.31 -5.11
CA PRO A 555 18.08 7.10 -5.30
C PRO A 555 19.28 7.02 -4.36
N GLY A 556 19.90 8.17 -4.05
CA GLY A 556 20.99 8.26 -3.08
C GLY A 556 20.56 7.89 -1.66
N ARG A 557 19.34 8.23 -1.24
CA ARG A 557 18.83 7.82 0.08
C ARG A 557 18.49 6.34 0.11
N ASP A 558 17.76 5.87 -0.90
CA ASP A 558 17.23 4.51 -0.98
C ASP A 558 18.34 3.46 -0.96
N THR A 559 19.49 3.75 -1.59
CA THR A 559 20.60 2.80 -1.61
C THR A 559 21.27 2.62 -0.24
N PHE A 560 21.30 3.66 0.61
CA PHE A 560 21.76 3.54 1.99
C PHE A 560 20.71 2.86 2.88
N GLU A 561 19.42 3.13 2.69
CA GLU A 561 18.36 2.41 3.39
C GLU A 561 18.39 0.92 3.06
N ALA A 562 18.57 0.56 1.78
CA ALA A 562 18.75 -0.81 1.33
C ALA A 562 19.99 -1.47 1.96
N PHE A 563 21.12 -0.76 2.07
CA PHE A 563 22.31 -1.25 2.75
C PHE A 563 22.05 -1.59 4.22
N LEU A 564 21.31 -0.76 4.94
CA LEU A 564 20.97 -1.01 6.34
C LEU A 564 19.95 -2.14 6.50
N ASN A 565 18.96 -2.21 5.62
CA ASN A 565 17.77 -3.05 5.77
C ASN A 565 17.91 -4.45 5.14
N SER A 566 18.77 -4.63 4.14
CA SER A 566 18.96 -5.90 3.45
C SER A 566 19.62 -6.94 4.36
N ASP A 567 19.26 -8.22 4.23
CA ASP A 567 20.02 -9.30 4.85
C ASP A 567 21.29 -9.63 4.03
N GLU A 568 21.31 -9.22 2.77
CA GLU A 568 22.43 -9.36 1.84
C GLU A 568 23.42 -8.20 1.94
N LEU A 569 24.59 -8.37 1.33
CA LEU A 569 25.57 -7.29 1.21
C LEU A 569 25.15 -6.33 0.08
N HIS A 570 24.29 -5.37 0.40
CA HIS A 570 23.84 -4.34 -0.54
C HIS A 570 24.74 -3.10 -0.48
N VAL A 571 25.86 -3.09 -1.19
CA VAL A 571 26.78 -1.93 -1.21
C VAL A 571 26.10 -0.71 -1.86
N PRO A 572 26.03 0.45 -1.17
CA PRO A 572 25.45 1.68 -1.70
C PRO A 572 25.98 2.06 -3.09
N TYR A 573 25.12 2.53 -3.98
CA TYR A 573 25.37 2.88 -5.39
C TYR A 573 25.82 1.71 -6.29
N PHE A 574 26.76 0.86 -5.87
CA PHE A 574 27.23 -0.27 -6.68
C PHE A 574 26.12 -1.30 -6.94
N SER A 575 25.39 -1.68 -5.89
CA SER A 575 24.27 -2.62 -6.02
C SER A 575 23.13 -2.02 -6.82
N MET A 576 22.85 -0.73 -6.63
CA MET A 576 21.87 0.02 -7.43
C MET A 576 22.27 0.02 -8.92
N MET A 577 23.54 0.31 -9.26
CA MET A 577 24.00 0.31 -10.64
C MET A 577 23.90 -1.08 -11.28
N ARG A 578 24.28 -2.15 -10.56
CA ARG A 578 24.06 -3.53 -11.00
C ARG A 578 22.58 -3.81 -11.26
N GLY A 579 21.71 -3.41 -10.33
CA GLY A 579 20.26 -3.46 -10.49
C GLY A 579 19.74 -2.71 -11.71
N LEU A 580 20.25 -1.50 -11.94
CA LEU A 580 19.89 -0.68 -13.08
C LEU A 580 20.30 -1.34 -14.41
N PHE A 581 21.43 -2.04 -14.45
CA PHE A 581 21.79 -2.85 -15.63
C PHE A 581 20.76 -3.94 -15.91
N HIS A 582 20.26 -4.65 -14.88
CA HIS A 582 19.19 -5.64 -15.03
C HIS A 582 17.89 -5.00 -15.55
N VAL A 583 17.49 -3.87 -14.98
CA VAL A 583 16.29 -3.10 -15.39
C VAL A 583 16.40 -2.61 -16.83
N LEU A 584 17.53 -2.02 -17.23
CA LEU A 584 17.76 -1.47 -18.56
C LEU A 584 17.86 -2.57 -19.63
N ARG A 585 18.56 -3.66 -19.33
CA ARG A 585 18.70 -4.79 -20.25
C ARG A 585 17.45 -5.68 -20.31
N ARG A 586 16.58 -5.61 -19.30
CA ARG A 586 15.41 -6.48 -19.13
C ARG A 586 15.79 -7.96 -19.22
N ASP A 587 16.88 -8.31 -18.53
CA ASP A 587 17.42 -9.66 -18.53
C ASP A 587 16.62 -10.63 -17.65
N GLU A 588 17.09 -11.87 -17.54
CA GLU A 588 16.41 -12.91 -16.76
C GLU A 588 16.27 -12.59 -15.27
N ALA A 589 17.15 -11.76 -14.68
CA ALA A 589 16.98 -11.36 -13.28
C ALA A 589 15.78 -10.42 -13.13
N TYR A 590 15.64 -9.48 -14.06
CA TYR A 590 14.50 -8.55 -14.11
C TYR A 590 13.17 -9.27 -14.39
N LYS A 591 13.16 -10.20 -15.35
CA LYS A 591 11.98 -11.02 -15.66
C LYS A 591 11.56 -11.88 -14.47
N ARG A 592 12.50 -12.58 -13.83
CA ARG A 592 12.25 -13.36 -12.59
C ARG A 592 11.70 -12.51 -11.46
N PHE A 593 12.19 -11.28 -11.30
CA PHE A 593 11.68 -10.33 -10.30
C PHE A 593 10.19 -10.03 -10.52
N TYR A 594 9.76 -9.79 -11.77
CA TYR A 594 8.34 -9.59 -12.11
C TYR A 594 7.51 -10.85 -11.91
N ALA A 595 7.98 -12.00 -12.40
CA ALA A 595 7.30 -13.28 -12.27
C ALA A 595 7.08 -13.69 -10.80
N SER A 596 8.01 -13.31 -9.92
CA SER A 596 7.94 -13.58 -8.48
C SER A 596 7.05 -12.59 -7.71
N GLY A 597 6.57 -11.51 -8.35
CA GLY A 597 5.76 -10.46 -7.73
C GLY A 597 6.58 -9.39 -7.00
N GLY A 598 7.87 -9.24 -7.32
CA GLY A 598 8.72 -8.22 -6.73
C GLY A 598 8.39 -6.80 -7.20
N ALA A 599 7.88 -6.65 -8.43
CA ALA A 599 7.50 -5.36 -9.00
C ALA A 599 6.27 -4.76 -8.31
N HIS A 600 6.24 -3.43 -8.18
CA HIS A 600 5.07 -2.72 -7.65
C HIS A 600 3.93 -2.71 -8.67
N GLY A 601 2.71 -3.00 -8.24
CA GLY A 601 1.52 -2.61 -8.98
C GLY A 601 1.11 -1.23 -8.49
N ALA A 602 1.23 -0.19 -9.33
CA ALA A 602 0.43 1.01 -9.10
C ALA A 602 -1.04 0.56 -8.99
N LEU A 603 -1.77 1.07 -8.01
CA LEU A 603 -3.14 0.66 -7.73
C LEU A 603 -4.03 1.25 -8.83
N VAL A 604 -4.06 0.59 -9.99
CA VAL A 604 -4.76 1.11 -11.18
C VAL A 604 -6.20 0.60 -11.19
N SER A 605 -7.13 1.54 -11.30
CA SER A 605 -8.48 1.24 -11.78
C SER A 605 -8.40 0.77 -13.23
N LEU A 606 -8.58 -0.53 -13.47
CA LEU A 606 -8.68 -1.10 -14.81
C LEU A 606 -10.04 -0.73 -15.45
N ASP A 607 -10.20 0.51 -15.87
CA ASP A 607 -11.31 0.92 -16.74
C ASP A 607 -11.01 0.56 -18.22
N ARG A 608 -12.05 0.61 -19.06
CA ARG A 608 -11.96 0.22 -20.49
C ARG A 608 -10.93 1.08 -21.24
N ASP A 609 -10.99 2.39 -21.05
CA ASP A 609 -10.15 3.34 -21.78
C ASP A 609 -8.67 3.19 -21.40
N TYR A 610 -8.39 2.92 -20.12
CA TYR A 610 -7.06 2.62 -19.62
C TYR A 610 -6.50 1.31 -20.20
N LEU A 611 -7.33 0.26 -20.29
CA LEU A 611 -6.90 -1.03 -20.85
C LEU A 611 -6.65 -0.97 -22.36
N SER A 612 -7.49 -0.26 -23.12
CA SER A 612 -7.27 -0.05 -24.56
C SER A 612 -6.00 0.78 -24.79
N ARG A 613 -5.76 1.84 -24.00
CA ARG A 613 -4.50 2.62 -24.04
C ARG A 613 -3.29 1.78 -23.67
N ASN A 614 -3.41 0.92 -22.65
CA ASN A 614 -2.32 0.01 -22.26
C ASN A 614 -2.01 -1.02 -23.34
N LEU A 615 -3.01 -1.50 -24.09
CA LEU A 615 -2.78 -2.39 -25.23
C LEU A 615 -2.03 -1.63 -26.35
N GLU A 616 -2.45 -0.41 -26.66
CA GLU A 616 -1.77 0.45 -27.64
C GLU A 616 -0.33 0.75 -27.21
N ASP A 617 -0.11 1.09 -25.94
CA ASP A 617 1.22 1.34 -25.40
C ASP A 617 2.06 0.05 -25.36
N LEU A 618 1.47 -1.11 -25.05
CA LEU A 618 2.10 -2.42 -25.11
C LEU A 618 2.55 -2.76 -26.53
N LEU A 619 1.81 -2.34 -27.57
CA LEU A 619 2.12 -2.60 -28.98
C LEU A 619 2.89 -1.46 -29.65
N ALA A 620 3.04 -0.32 -28.99
CA ALA A 620 3.79 0.82 -29.52
C ALA A 620 5.26 0.47 -29.82
N GLU A 621 5.73 0.92 -30.99
CA GLU A 621 7.12 0.81 -31.39
C GLU A 621 8.06 1.54 -30.44
N ARG A 622 9.28 1.00 -30.27
CA ARG A 622 10.32 1.59 -29.41
C ARG A 622 10.62 3.04 -29.81
N SER A 623 10.66 3.34 -31.10
CA SER A 623 10.89 4.70 -31.66
C SER A 623 9.79 5.69 -31.27
N ARG A 624 8.51 5.31 -31.40
CA ARG A 624 7.35 6.14 -31.01
C ARG A 624 7.27 6.35 -29.50
N ARG A 625 7.62 5.33 -28.71
CA ARG A 625 7.67 5.42 -27.24
C ARG A 625 8.79 6.35 -26.77
N VAL A 626 9.99 6.19 -27.32
CA VAL A 626 11.14 7.08 -27.04
C VAL A 626 10.82 8.50 -27.51
N GLY A 627 10.21 8.68 -28.69
CA GLY A 627 9.79 9.99 -29.19
C GLY A 627 8.75 10.68 -28.31
N ARG A 628 7.79 9.93 -27.74
CA ARG A 628 6.81 10.46 -26.77
C ARG A 628 7.48 10.86 -25.45
N LEU A 629 8.35 10.00 -24.90
CA LEU A 629 9.13 10.26 -23.68
C LEU A 629 10.00 11.52 -23.84
N VAL A 630 10.74 11.65 -24.94
CA VAL A 630 11.61 12.81 -25.20
C VAL A 630 10.83 14.12 -25.34
N ARG A 631 9.58 14.07 -25.84
CA ARG A 631 8.71 15.25 -25.97
C ARG A 631 8.01 15.66 -24.67
N HIS A 632 8.01 14.78 -23.65
CA HIS A 632 7.35 15.02 -22.37
C HIS A 632 8.35 14.84 -21.21
N PRO A 633 9.01 15.91 -20.74
CA PRO A 633 10.10 15.81 -19.75
C PRO A 633 9.66 15.18 -18.42
N LEU A 634 8.38 15.32 -18.04
CA LEU A 634 7.83 14.66 -16.85
C LEU A 634 7.78 13.13 -16.99
N ASP A 635 7.56 12.61 -18.18
CA ASP A 635 7.53 11.16 -18.43
C ASP A 635 8.95 10.57 -18.36
N VAL A 636 9.98 11.33 -18.76
CA VAL A 636 11.39 10.95 -18.57
C VAL A 636 11.72 10.85 -17.08
N LEU A 637 11.34 11.85 -16.29
CA LEU A 637 11.59 11.86 -14.85
C LEU A 637 10.85 10.74 -14.12
N ARG A 638 9.61 10.45 -14.54
CA ARG A 638 8.84 9.31 -14.02
C ARG A 638 9.54 7.98 -14.32
N ALA A 639 9.92 7.75 -15.58
CA ALA A 639 10.61 6.53 -15.98
C ALA A 639 11.96 6.36 -15.28
N PHE A 640 12.69 7.46 -15.07
CA PHE A 640 13.93 7.45 -14.29
C PHE A 640 13.70 7.09 -12.82
N SER A 641 12.68 7.69 -12.18
CA SER A 641 12.31 7.39 -10.79
C SER A 641 11.89 5.92 -10.63
N GLU A 642 11.05 5.40 -11.54
CA GLU A 642 10.61 4.00 -11.53
C GLU A 642 11.81 3.05 -11.69
N ALA A 643 12.69 3.32 -12.66
CA ALA A 643 13.86 2.48 -12.92
C ALA A 643 14.87 2.46 -11.75
N THR A 644 15.08 3.59 -11.09
CA THR A 644 15.98 3.70 -9.93
C THR A 644 15.40 3.06 -8.67
N GLU A 645 14.08 3.18 -8.46
CA GLU A 645 13.37 2.46 -7.39
C GLU A 645 13.45 0.95 -7.60
N GLU A 646 13.19 0.45 -8.81
CA GLU A 646 13.29 -0.97 -9.14
C GLU A 646 14.71 -1.50 -9.05
N ALA A 647 15.72 -0.72 -9.45
CA ALA A 647 17.12 -1.13 -9.46
C ALA A 647 17.58 -1.69 -8.11
N THR A 648 17.33 -0.98 -7.00
CA THR A 648 17.75 -1.46 -5.67
C THR A 648 17.06 -2.77 -5.30
N ARG A 649 15.77 -2.90 -5.61
CA ARG A 649 14.97 -4.10 -5.33
C ARG A 649 15.41 -5.30 -6.18
N VAL A 650 15.65 -5.10 -7.47
CA VAL A 650 16.11 -6.15 -8.40
C VAL A 650 17.48 -6.67 -7.99
N ALA A 651 18.39 -5.78 -7.57
CA ALA A 651 19.72 -6.17 -7.11
C ALA A 651 19.70 -7.03 -5.83
N ASP A 652 18.80 -6.70 -4.89
CA ASP A 652 18.58 -7.48 -3.66
C ASP A 652 17.91 -8.83 -3.97
N PHE A 653 16.88 -8.81 -4.81
CA PHE A 653 16.18 -10.00 -5.28
C PHE A 653 17.14 -10.99 -5.97
N GLU A 654 17.98 -10.50 -6.88
CA GLU A 654 18.95 -11.32 -7.59
C GLU A 654 19.97 -11.93 -6.61
N ALA A 655 20.47 -11.16 -5.65
CA ALA A 655 21.39 -11.68 -4.63
C ALA A 655 20.76 -12.81 -3.79
N ARG A 656 19.48 -12.70 -3.42
CA ARG A 656 18.76 -13.72 -2.63
C ARG A 656 18.45 -14.98 -3.45
N THR A 657 17.96 -14.81 -4.67
CA THR A 657 17.62 -15.93 -5.56
C THR A 657 18.82 -16.74 -6.03
N ARG A 658 20.02 -16.14 -6.06
CA ARG A 658 21.27 -16.90 -6.28
C ARG A 658 21.60 -17.86 -5.13
N ARG A 659 21.17 -17.58 -3.90
CA ARG A 659 21.36 -18.47 -2.74
C ARG A 659 20.27 -19.53 -2.65
N ASP A 660 19.04 -19.15 -2.96
CA ASP A 660 17.87 -20.03 -2.95
C ASP A 660 17.10 -19.86 -4.26
N PRO A 661 17.42 -20.67 -5.30
CA PRO A 661 16.77 -20.59 -6.61
C PRO A 661 15.40 -21.29 -6.63
N SER A 662 14.97 -21.89 -5.52
CA SER A 662 13.67 -22.58 -5.45
C SER A 662 12.50 -21.60 -5.61
N GLY A 663 11.32 -22.12 -5.93
CA GLY A 663 10.09 -21.31 -5.95
C GLY A 663 9.83 -20.58 -4.62
N ALA A 664 10.11 -21.24 -3.49
CA ALA A 664 10.06 -20.66 -2.15
C ALA A 664 11.05 -19.50 -2.00
N GLY A 665 12.27 -19.69 -2.49
CA GLY A 665 13.33 -18.69 -2.50
C GLY A 665 12.94 -17.45 -3.29
N HIS A 666 12.40 -17.64 -4.49
CA HIS A 666 11.84 -16.59 -5.34
C HIS A 666 10.74 -15.79 -4.64
N LEU A 667 9.78 -16.47 -4.00
CA LEU A 667 8.69 -15.85 -3.24
C LEU A 667 9.24 -15.00 -2.08
N LYS A 668 10.14 -15.56 -1.26
CA LYS A 668 10.77 -14.84 -0.14
C LYS A 668 11.60 -13.65 -0.62
N ALA A 669 12.37 -13.83 -1.69
CA ALA A 669 13.19 -12.79 -2.28
C ALA A 669 12.34 -11.62 -2.80
N ALA A 670 11.21 -11.90 -3.45
CA ALA A 670 10.29 -10.88 -3.93
C ALA A 670 9.69 -10.07 -2.78
N ILE A 671 9.23 -10.74 -1.72
CA ILE A 671 8.69 -10.09 -0.52
C ILE A 671 9.78 -9.20 0.14
N ALA A 672 10.98 -9.74 0.32
CA ALA A 672 12.09 -9.02 0.95
C ALA A 672 12.55 -7.80 0.12
N ALA A 673 12.59 -7.94 -1.20
CA ALA A 673 12.96 -6.85 -2.11
C ALA A 673 11.93 -5.70 -2.09
N ARG A 674 10.63 -6.02 -1.97
CA ARG A 674 9.58 -4.99 -1.81
C ARG A 674 9.69 -4.24 -0.50
N ASP A 675 9.96 -4.97 0.58
CA ASP A 675 10.12 -4.42 1.93
C ASP A 675 11.53 -3.83 2.17
N LEU A 676 12.40 -3.73 1.14
CA LEU A 676 13.78 -3.28 1.29
C LEU A 676 13.89 -1.83 1.77
N THR A 677 13.15 -0.92 1.15
CA THR A 677 13.01 0.49 1.55
C THR A 677 11.66 0.70 2.22
N ILE A 678 10.61 0.87 1.41
CA ILE A 678 9.21 1.00 1.84
C ILE A 678 8.32 0.27 0.82
N ASP A 679 7.41 -0.58 1.32
CA ASP A 679 6.34 -1.16 0.51
C ASP A 679 5.08 -0.29 0.64
N PHE A 680 4.81 0.54 -0.37
CA PHE A 680 3.65 1.44 -0.41
C PHE A 680 2.31 0.71 -0.56
N SER A 681 2.29 -0.63 -0.62
CA SER A 681 1.08 -1.44 -0.57
C SER A 681 0.82 -2.06 0.81
N ARG A 682 1.73 -1.90 1.79
CA ARG A 682 1.53 -2.32 3.20
C ARG A 682 0.98 -1.22 4.11
N GLY A 683 -0.15 -1.46 4.79
CA GLY A 683 -0.76 -0.47 5.69
C GLY A 683 -2.21 -0.84 6.03
N GLY A 684 -2.65 -0.53 7.25
CA GLY A 684 -4.02 -0.88 7.70
C GLY A 684 -5.13 0.03 7.14
N ALA A 685 -6.39 -0.39 7.36
CA ALA A 685 -7.58 0.32 6.86
C ALA A 685 -7.64 1.81 7.29
N LYS A 686 -7.17 2.15 8.50
CA LYS A 686 -7.12 3.55 8.95
C LYS A 686 -5.99 4.33 8.28
N THR A 687 -4.88 3.66 7.98
CA THR A 687 -3.76 4.27 7.24
C THR A 687 -4.15 4.63 5.82
N LEU A 688 -5.02 3.86 5.16
CA LEU A 688 -5.52 4.22 3.84
C LEU A 688 -6.20 5.61 3.84
N ALA A 689 -7.11 5.84 4.80
CA ALA A 689 -7.79 7.13 4.94
C ALA A 689 -6.82 8.27 5.31
N MET A 690 -5.92 8.04 6.27
CA MET A 690 -4.93 9.06 6.67
C MET A 690 -3.96 9.40 5.53
N ASN A 691 -3.48 8.38 4.80
CA ASN A 691 -2.60 8.57 3.64
C ASN A 691 -3.30 9.26 2.46
N MET A 692 -4.63 9.26 2.40
CA MET A 692 -5.39 10.07 1.44
C MET A 692 -5.43 11.55 1.84
N LEU A 693 -5.44 11.86 3.14
CA LEU A 693 -5.58 13.23 3.65
C LEU A 693 -4.24 13.91 3.92
N VAL A 694 -3.23 13.14 4.31
CA VAL A 694 -1.89 13.61 4.67
C VAL A 694 -0.87 13.01 3.70
N ALA A 695 -0.23 13.88 2.91
CA ALA A 695 0.85 13.51 2.01
C ALA A 695 2.00 12.84 2.79
N PHE A 696 2.56 11.77 2.22
CA PHE A 696 3.70 11.01 2.77
C PHE A 696 3.49 10.33 4.13
N TRP A 697 2.29 10.37 4.72
CA TRP A 697 1.98 9.69 5.99
C TRP A 697 2.43 8.23 6.02
N ARG A 698 2.09 7.46 4.98
CA ARG A 698 2.46 6.04 4.87
C ARG A 698 3.97 5.85 4.74
N ALA A 699 4.67 6.77 4.08
CA ALA A 699 6.12 6.69 3.93
C ALA A 699 6.81 6.85 5.30
N THR A 700 6.37 7.82 6.12
CA THR A 700 6.91 8.03 7.47
C THR A 700 6.64 6.83 8.39
N VAL A 701 5.39 6.35 8.44
CA VAL A 701 5.01 5.18 9.27
C VAL A 701 5.73 3.91 8.81
N GLY A 702 5.73 3.65 7.50
CA GLY A 702 6.35 2.46 6.91
C GLY A 702 7.87 2.44 7.04
N GLY A 703 8.54 3.57 6.78
CA GLY A 703 9.99 3.72 6.94
C GLY A 703 10.42 3.56 8.40
N THR A 704 9.66 4.13 9.34
CA THR A 704 9.89 3.98 10.78
C THR A 704 9.74 2.52 11.23
N ASP A 705 8.63 1.86 10.86
CA ASP A 705 8.43 0.44 11.18
C ASP A 705 9.52 -0.44 10.56
N ARG A 706 9.92 -0.18 9.31
CA ARG A 706 10.96 -0.94 8.64
C ARG A 706 12.30 -0.83 9.35
N MET A 707 12.69 0.39 9.73
CA MET A 707 13.90 0.67 10.51
C MET A 707 13.88 -0.10 11.83
N VAL A 708 12.79 0.01 12.60
CA VAL A 708 12.65 -0.67 13.90
C VAL A 708 12.70 -2.19 13.75
N ARG A 709 12.05 -2.76 12.72
CA ARG A 709 12.10 -4.20 12.43
C ARG A 709 13.51 -4.65 12.02
N ALA A 710 14.22 -3.90 11.19
CA ALA A 710 15.59 -4.20 10.79
C ALA A 710 16.55 -4.19 11.99
N MET A 711 16.41 -3.19 12.86
CA MET A 711 17.21 -3.06 14.08
C MET A 711 16.90 -4.19 15.07
N ARG A 712 15.63 -4.61 15.21
CA ARG A 712 15.24 -5.73 16.08
C ARG A 712 15.64 -7.10 15.55
N SER A 713 15.59 -7.32 14.23
CA SER A 713 15.90 -8.61 13.65
C SER A 713 17.38 -8.96 13.74
N ASN A 714 18.28 -7.99 13.52
CA ASN A 714 19.72 -8.18 13.57
C ASN A 714 20.44 -6.92 14.12
N PRO A 715 20.35 -6.62 15.43
CA PRO A 715 20.85 -5.37 16.00
C PRO A 715 22.34 -5.14 15.77
N LYS A 716 23.17 -6.19 15.92
CA LYS A 716 24.63 -6.10 15.72
C LYS A 716 24.98 -5.74 14.28
N ARG A 717 24.31 -6.37 13.30
CA ARG A 717 24.54 -6.12 11.87
C ARG A 717 24.10 -4.72 11.49
N TYR A 718 22.92 -4.32 11.96
CA TYR A 718 22.39 -2.98 11.70
C TYR A 718 23.31 -1.91 12.28
N ALA A 719 23.75 -2.05 13.54
CA ALA A 719 24.66 -1.11 14.18
C ALA A 719 26.02 -1.04 13.46
N ALA A 720 26.60 -2.18 13.10
CA ALA A 720 27.87 -2.22 12.36
C ALA A 720 27.76 -1.51 11.00
N ARG A 721 26.67 -1.74 10.26
CA ARG A 721 26.43 -1.08 8.96
C ARG A 721 26.13 0.41 9.12
N ALA A 722 25.32 0.80 10.10
CA ALA A 722 25.05 2.20 10.40
C ALA A 722 26.35 2.94 10.76
N PHE A 723 27.21 2.31 11.57
CA PHE A 723 28.51 2.88 11.90
C PHE A 723 29.41 3.03 10.66
N MET A 724 29.63 1.95 9.90
CA MET A 724 30.53 1.97 8.74
C MET A 724 30.01 2.84 7.59
N GLY A 725 28.70 2.83 7.34
CA GLY A 725 28.09 3.49 6.18
C GLY A 725 27.59 4.91 6.46
N ILE A 726 27.38 5.29 7.73
CA ILE A 726 26.82 6.61 8.09
C ILE A 726 27.71 7.32 9.09
N THR A 727 27.91 6.75 10.29
CA THR A 727 28.57 7.46 11.40
C THR A 727 30.03 7.78 11.09
N LEU A 728 30.80 6.79 10.66
CA LEU A 728 32.22 6.96 10.37
C LEU A 728 32.44 7.98 9.23
N PRO A 729 31.79 7.88 8.06
CA PRO A 729 31.87 8.91 7.02
C PRO A 729 31.44 10.31 7.51
N SER A 730 30.38 10.40 8.33
CA SER A 730 29.94 11.66 8.93
C SER A 730 31.03 12.30 9.80
N ILE A 731 31.65 11.52 10.68
CA ILE A 731 32.74 11.99 11.55
C ILE A 731 33.95 12.41 10.71
N LEU A 732 34.34 11.63 9.71
CA LEU A 732 35.47 11.95 8.84
C LEU A 732 35.22 13.24 8.05
N LEU A 733 34.01 13.43 7.51
CA LEU A 733 33.61 14.65 6.80
C LEU A 733 33.56 15.86 7.72
N TRP A 734 33.12 15.68 8.97
CA TRP A 734 33.13 16.73 9.98
C TRP A 734 34.58 17.11 10.33
N LEU A 735 35.44 16.15 10.64
CA LEU A 735 36.86 16.39 10.94
C LEU A 735 37.57 17.15 9.82
N ALA A 736 37.28 16.81 8.56
CA ALA A 736 37.91 17.43 7.41
C ALA A 736 37.47 18.89 7.16
N GLN A 737 36.32 19.32 7.69
CA GLN A 737 35.67 20.57 7.26
C GLN A 737 35.13 21.45 8.39
N LYS A 738 35.20 21.02 9.66
CA LYS A 738 34.62 21.73 10.81
C LYS A 738 35.04 23.20 10.86
N ASP A 739 36.29 23.49 10.52
CA ASP A 739 36.89 24.83 10.62
C ASP A 739 36.69 25.67 9.35
N ASP A 740 36.10 25.11 8.29
CA ASP A 740 35.84 25.85 7.04
C ASP A 740 34.68 26.86 7.24
N PRO A 741 34.88 28.17 6.95
CA PRO A 741 33.84 29.18 7.12
C PRO A 741 32.60 28.93 6.24
N VAL A 742 32.76 28.35 5.05
CA VAL A 742 31.65 28.01 4.14
C VAL A 742 30.80 26.91 4.76
N TYR A 743 31.43 25.90 5.36
CA TYR A 743 30.73 24.81 6.06
C TYR A 743 29.93 25.34 7.26
N GLN A 744 30.51 26.26 8.03
CA GLN A 744 29.87 26.86 9.21
C GLN A 744 28.64 27.71 8.88
N GLU A 745 28.61 28.33 7.69
CA GLU A 745 27.48 29.17 7.26
C GLU A 745 26.30 28.38 6.68
N LEU A 746 26.41 27.06 6.58
CA LEU A 746 25.31 26.19 6.15
C LEU A 746 24.16 26.20 7.15
N LYS A 747 22.94 26.38 6.64
CA LYS A 747 21.70 26.32 7.43
C LYS A 747 21.56 24.96 8.14
N ALA A 748 20.98 24.98 9.34
CA ALA A 748 20.81 23.81 10.19
C ALA A 748 20.17 22.61 9.48
N TRP A 749 19.01 22.81 8.85
CA TRP A 749 18.33 21.74 8.10
C TRP A 749 19.21 21.09 7.02
N ARG A 750 20.11 21.84 6.39
CA ARG A 750 21.00 21.32 5.34
C ARG A 750 22.15 20.50 5.94
N ARG A 751 22.67 20.88 7.12
CA ARG A 751 23.64 20.07 7.87
C ARG A 751 23.02 18.78 8.40
N ILE A 752 21.78 18.86 8.86
CA ILE A 752 21.04 17.71 9.43
C ILE A 752 20.61 16.72 8.34
N LEU A 753 20.18 17.16 7.16
CA LEU A 753 19.60 16.28 6.14
C LEU A 753 20.60 15.84 5.05
N PHE A 754 21.80 16.41 5.00
CA PHE A 754 22.79 16.13 3.96
C PHE A 754 24.19 15.95 4.55
N TRP A 755 24.99 15.09 3.93
CA TRP A 755 26.43 15.16 4.00
C TRP A 755 26.89 16.28 3.07
N ASN A 756 27.63 17.24 3.61
CA ASN A 756 28.04 18.44 2.89
C ASN A 756 29.55 18.41 2.68
N VAL A 757 29.96 18.56 1.43
CA VAL A 757 31.37 18.60 1.00
C VAL A 757 31.61 19.96 0.37
N VAL A 758 32.43 20.78 1.02
CA VAL A 758 32.93 22.06 0.52
C VAL A 758 34.00 21.76 -0.52
N VAL A 759 33.79 22.26 -1.73
CA VAL A 759 34.73 22.16 -2.84
C VAL A 759 35.25 23.57 -3.13
N ARG A 760 36.57 23.68 -3.23
CA ARG A 760 37.30 24.93 -3.48
C ARG A 760 38.12 24.80 -4.77
N PRO A 761 37.52 25.02 -5.95
CA PRO A 761 38.25 24.94 -7.22
C PRO A 761 39.19 26.14 -7.36
N GLN A 762 40.35 25.93 -7.97
CA GLN A 762 41.28 27.02 -8.25
C GLN A 762 40.66 28.02 -9.23
N GLY A 763 40.66 29.31 -8.87
CA GLY A 763 40.12 30.39 -9.70
C GLY A 763 38.60 30.44 -9.81
N ALA A 764 37.86 29.68 -8.99
CA ALA A 764 36.40 29.70 -8.97
C ALA A 764 35.85 29.82 -7.54
N LYS A 765 34.56 30.16 -7.44
CA LYS A 765 33.86 30.32 -6.17
C LYS A 765 33.77 28.97 -5.43
N PRO A 766 33.91 28.97 -4.08
CA PRO A 766 33.64 27.79 -3.30
C PRO A 766 32.16 27.39 -3.44
N TYR A 767 31.91 26.10 -3.55
CA TYR A 767 30.57 25.55 -3.57
C TYR A 767 30.47 24.32 -2.67
N VAL A 768 29.25 24.02 -2.24
CA VAL A 768 28.95 22.88 -1.38
C VAL A 768 28.18 21.84 -2.18
N LEU A 769 28.76 20.65 -2.30
CA LEU A 769 28.07 19.45 -2.75
C LEU A 769 27.36 18.79 -1.56
N SER A 770 26.06 18.61 -1.67
CA SER A 770 25.18 18.08 -0.63
C SER A 770 24.60 16.74 -1.06
N LEU A 771 25.09 15.66 -0.45
CA LEU A 771 24.59 14.31 -0.65
C LEU A 771 23.49 14.02 0.38
N PRO A 772 22.29 13.59 -0.03
CA PRO A 772 21.19 13.38 0.90
C PRO A 772 21.49 12.20 1.84
N LYS A 773 21.39 12.44 3.14
CA LYS A 773 21.42 11.38 4.16
C LYS A 773 20.12 10.55 4.05
N PRO A 774 20.15 9.24 4.38
CA PRO A 774 18.91 8.46 4.56
C PRO A 774 18.05 9.08 5.67
N HIS A 775 16.74 8.80 5.74
CA HIS A 775 15.79 9.53 6.58
C HIS A 775 16.10 9.50 8.10
N ALA A 776 15.33 8.76 8.90
CA ALA A 776 15.58 8.64 10.34
C ALA A 776 16.99 8.08 10.66
N PRO A 777 17.51 7.05 9.94
CA PRO A 777 18.85 6.53 10.21
C PRO A 777 19.97 7.55 9.98
N GLY A 778 19.85 8.41 8.97
CA GLY A 778 20.89 9.39 8.64
C GLY A 778 20.95 10.52 9.66
N ILE A 779 19.81 10.90 10.24
CA ILE A 779 19.77 11.86 11.35
C ILE A 779 20.35 11.22 12.61
N LEU A 780 19.90 10.01 12.97
CA LEU A 780 20.32 9.33 14.21
C LEU A 780 21.80 8.94 14.22
N PHE A 781 22.31 8.38 13.12
CA PHE A 781 23.67 7.84 13.06
C PHE A 781 24.66 8.77 12.36
N GLY A 782 24.22 9.83 11.68
CA GLY A 782 25.10 10.79 11.01
C GLY A 782 25.07 12.15 11.68
N SER A 783 23.93 12.82 11.62
CA SER A 783 23.79 14.20 12.10
C SER A 783 23.86 14.32 13.61
N PHE A 784 23.32 13.37 14.36
CA PHE A 784 23.38 13.41 15.82
C PHE A 784 24.84 13.31 16.32
N PRO A 785 25.69 12.37 15.87
CA PRO A 785 27.13 12.40 16.15
C PRO A 785 27.82 13.70 15.73
N GLU A 786 27.54 14.23 14.53
CA GLU A 786 28.09 15.52 14.08
C GLU A 786 27.74 16.66 15.06
N MET A 787 26.50 16.69 15.56
CA MET A 787 26.06 17.73 16.51
C MET A 787 26.63 17.52 17.92
N VAL A 788 26.81 16.27 18.36
CA VAL A 788 27.51 15.98 19.63
C VAL A 788 28.95 16.48 19.56
N LEU A 789 29.63 16.26 18.43
CA LEU A 789 30.98 16.77 18.21
C LEU A 789 31.02 18.30 18.13
N ASP A 790 30.05 18.95 17.47
CA ASP A 790 29.93 20.41 17.50
C ASP A 790 29.71 20.94 18.92
N TRP A 791 28.89 20.27 19.73
CA TRP A 791 28.67 20.65 21.14
C TRP A 791 29.96 20.50 21.96
N MET A 792 30.72 19.41 21.77
CA MET A 792 32.00 19.19 22.45
C MET A 792 33.10 20.17 22.02
N ASP A 793 33.16 20.54 20.73
CA ASP A 793 34.18 21.45 20.17
C ASP A 793 33.86 22.92 20.44
N ARG A 794 32.56 23.31 20.48
CA ARG A 794 32.13 24.72 20.40
C ARG A 794 31.04 25.14 21.39
N ASP A 795 30.59 24.24 22.27
CA ASP A 795 29.49 24.48 23.21
C ASP A 795 28.22 25.01 22.52
N ASP A 796 27.81 24.35 21.42
CA ASP A 796 26.56 24.63 20.68
C ASP A 796 25.45 23.61 21.04
N PRO A 797 24.77 23.73 22.22
CA PRO A 797 23.69 22.83 22.59
C PRO A 797 22.42 23.05 21.73
N GLU A 798 22.31 24.17 21.02
CA GLU A 798 21.16 24.46 20.15
C GLU A 798 21.14 23.51 18.95
N GLY A 799 22.31 23.22 18.35
CA GLY A 799 22.42 22.26 17.25
C GLY A 799 21.94 20.85 17.62
N LEU A 800 22.20 20.41 18.85
CA LEU A 800 21.73 19.12 19.38
C LEU A 800 20.20 19.09 19.51
N ALA A 801 19.60 20.16 20.03
CA ALA A 801 18.15 20.27 20.15
C ALA A 801 17.45 20.31 18.77
N GLU A 802 18.03 21.00 17.79
CA GLU A 802 17.54 21.05 16.42
C GLU A 802 17.60 19.67 15.74
N ALA A 803 18.69 18.91 15.90
CA ALA A 803 18.79 17.54 15.39
C ALA A 803 17.80 16.58 16.09
N GLY A 804 17.61 16.71 17.40
CA GLY A 804 16.62 15.94 18.15
C GLY A 804 15.18 16.18 17.67
N ARG A 805 14.80 17.45 17.45
CA ARG A 805 13.50 17.82 16.86
C ARG A 805 13.34 17.24 15.46
N ALA A 806 14.34 17.43 14.59
CA ALA A 806 14.32 16.88 13.24
C ALA A 806 14.21 15.35 13.21
N PHE A 807 14.85 14.65 14.16
CA PHE A 807 14.71 13.20 14.31
C PHE A 807 13.28 12.82 14.69
N LEU A 808 12.71 13.46 15.71
CA LEU A 808 11.33 13.21 16.14
C LEU A 808 10.32 13.51 15.01
N GLU A 809 10.49 14.63 14.29
CA GLU A 809 9.68 14.99 13.14
C GLU A 809 9.82 13.99 11.97
N SER A 810 11.01 13.41 11.77
CA SER A 810 11.22 12.38 10.73
C SER A 810 10.54 11.04 11.03
N MET A 811 10.26 10.78 12.31
CA MET A 811 9.65 9.55 12.81
C MET A 811 8.14 9.70 13.05
N TRP A 812 7.69 10.93 13.28
CA TRP A 812 6.30 11.21 13.61
C TRP A 812 5.54 11.77 12.40
N PRO A 813 4.54 11.03 11.88
CA PRO A 813 3.76 11.52 10.75
C PRO A 813 2.84 12.67 11.19
N GLY A 814 2.78 13.75 10.40
CA GLY A 814 1.94 14.92 10.73
C GLY A 814 0.44 14.59 10.68
N ILE A 815 -0.34 15.01 11.67
CA ILE A 815 -1.79 14.70 11.74
C ILE A 815 -2.68 15.71 10.98
N MET A 816 -2.09 16.81 10.51
CA MET A 816 -2.81 17.87 9.81
C MET A 816 -3.10 17.48 8.36
N PRO A 817 -4.36 17.50 7.90
CA PRO A 817 -4.68 17.29 6.49
C PRO A 817 -3.92 18.27 5.60
N THR A 818 -3.24 17.75 4.58
CA THR A 818 -2.39 18.53 3.67
C THR A 818 -3.15 19.65 2.97
N GLY A 819 -4.44 19.45 2.70
CA GLY A 819 -5.28 20.50 2.11
C GLY A 819 -5.57 21.68 3.03
N LEU A 820 -5.48 21.51 4.35
CA LEU A 820 -5.73 22.57 5.33
C LEU A 820 -4.46 23.34 5.68
N THR A 821 -3.29 22.70 5.62
CA THR A 821 -2.00 23.33 5.95
C THR A 821 -1.80 24.70 5.29
N PRO A 822 -2.00 24.88 3.97
CA PRO A 822 -1.74 26.16 3.32
C PRO A 822 -2.63 27.30 3.82
N PHE A 823 -3.88 27.00 4.19
CA PHE A 823 -4.82 28.00 4.72
C PHE A 823 -4.49 28.37 6.16
N VAL A 824 -4.07 27.40 6.96
CA VAL A 824 -3.55 27.65 8.31
C VAL A 824 -2.28 28.49 8.25
N GLU A 825 -1.35 28.18 7.34
CA GLU A 825 -0.14 28.98 7.10
C GLU A 825 -0.46 30.39 6.59
N TRP A 826 -1.48 30.52 5.73
CA TRP A 826 -1.97 31.80 5.22
C TRP A 826 -2.49 32.69 6.36
N TRP A 827 -3.32 32.12 7.24
CA TRP A 827 -3.88 32.81 8.40
C TRP A 827 -2.81 33.14 9.45
N ALA A 828 -1.94 32.19 9.75
CA ALA A 828 -0.85 32.37 10.72
C ALA A 828 0.29 33.24 10.19
N GLY A 829 0.30 33.59 8.89
CA GLY A 829 1.37 34.35 8.26
C GLY A 829 2.74 33.66 8.28
N ARG A 830 2.79 32.34 8.49
CA ARG A 830 4.02 31.57 8.69
C ARG A 830 3.93 30.25 7.95
N ASN A 831 4.97 29.93 7.18
CA ASN A 831 5.18 28.62 6.60
C ASN A 831 5.86 27.72 7.64
N TRP A 832 5.23 26.59 7.96
CA TRP A 832 5.68 25.69 9.02
C TRP A 832 6.77 24.73 8.54
N PHE A 833 6.86 24.47 7.24
CA PHE A 833 7.88 23.58 6.66
C PHE A 833 9.28 24.21 6.64
N PHE A 834 9.39 25.49 6.30
CA PHE A 834 10.66 26.23 6.24
C PHE A 834 10.90 27.14 7.45
N ASP A 835 9.98 27.08 8.41
CA ASP A 835 9.91 27.96 9.57
C ASP A 835 10.15 29.44 9.28
N ARG A 836 9.43 29.99 8.28
CA ARG A 836 9.63 31.37 7.81
C ARG A 836 8.30 32.12 7.65
N PRO A 837 8.29 33.45 7.81
CA PRO A 837 7.14 34.28 7.44
C PRO A 837 6.74 34.05 5.98
N THR A 838 5.44 34.01 5.69
CA THR A 838 4.93 33.89 4.30
C THR A 838 5.16 35.19 3.52
N VAL A 839 4.97 36.33 4.18
CA VAL A 839 5.25 37.66 3.65
C VAL A 839 6.59 38.16 4.21
N PRO A 840 7.47 38.79 3.40
CA PRO A 840 8.68 39.39 3.93
C PRO A 840 8.37 40.44 5.00
N ARG A 841 9.05 40.38 6.15
CA ARG A 841 8.76 41.24 7.32
C ARG A 841 8.64 42.74 7.02
N GLY A 842 9.44 43.25 6.10
CA GLY A 842 9.39 44.67 5.71
C GLY A 842 8.19 45.05 4.84
N LYS A 843 7.32 44.09 4.50
CA LYS A 843 6.17 44.24 3.61
C LYS A 843 4.86 43.75 4.23
N GLU A 844 4.88 43.27 5.47
CA GLU A 844 3.69 42.76 6.18
C GLU A 844 2.61 43.85 6.35
N GLU A 845 3.02 45.11 6.49
CA GLU A 845 2.13 46.28 6.66
C GLU A 845 1.65 46.90 5.34
N LEU A 846 2.09 46.40 4.18
CA LEU A 846 1.65 46.90 2.88
C LEU A 846 0.30 46.29 2.47
N GLU A 847 -0.42 46.97 1.58
CA GLU A 847 -1.62 46.41 0.95
C GLU A 847 -1.35 45.02 0.34
N PRO A 848 -2.31 44.07 0.37
CA PRO A 848 -2.10 42.69 -0.07
C PRO A 848 -1.39 42.55 -1.42
N VAL A 849 -1.79 43.33 -2.43
CA VAL A 849 -1.23 43.28 -3.79
C VAL A 849 0.26 43.65 -3.86
N LEU A 850 0.78 44.37 -2.86
CA LEU A 850 2.19 44.80 -2.76
C LEU A 850 3.05 43.84 -1.92
N GLN A 851 2.45 42.81 -1.31
CA GLN A 851 3.12 41.83 -0.47
C GLN A 851 3.84 40.76 -1.31
N TYR A 852 4.98 41.11 -1.91
CA TYR A 852 5.79 40.18 -2.71
C TYR A 852 7.30 40.45 -2.62
N GLY A 853 8.12 39.44 -2.91
CA GLY A 853 9.58 39.55 -3.00
C GLY A 853 10.08 39.62 -4.44
N ALA A 854 11.40 39.78 -4.63
CA ALA A 854 12.01 39.79 -5.96
C ALA A 854 11.77 38.49 -6.74
N HIS A 855 11.80 37.34 -6.05
CA HIS A 855 11.58 36.01 -6.65
C HIS A 855 10.12 35.53 -6.60
N THR A 856 9.15 36.41 -6.32
CA THR A 856 7.74 36.07 -6.44
C THR A 856 7.37 36.05 -7.93
N PRO A 857 6.76 34.97 -8.45
CA PRO A 857 6.40 34.85 -9.86
C PRO A 857 5.50 35.99 -10.37
N GLU A 858 5.77 36.50 -11.57
CA GLU A 858 4.98 37.57 -12.20
C GLU A 858 3.55 37.14 -12.49
N THR A 859 3.36 35.88 -12.88
CA THR A 859 2.05 35.23 -13.05
C THR A 859 1.16 35.44 -11.81
N LEU A 860 1.75 35.29 -10.61
CA LEU A 860 1.01 35.47 -9.36
C LEU A 860 0.78 36.94 -9.00
N LYS A 861 1.67 37.85 -9.41
CA LYS A 861 1.47 39.29 -9.25
C LYS A 861 0.32 39.78 -10.13
N LEU A 862 0.24 39.32 -11.38
CA LEU A 862 -0.88 39.61 -12.29
C LEU A 862 -2.21 39.06 -11.74
N LEU A 863 -2.21 37.80 -11.29
CA LEU A 863 -3.39 37.19 -10.67
C LEU A 863 -3.85 37.98 -9.44
N ALA A 864 -2.92 38.37 -8.57
CA ALA A 864 -3.22 39.17 -7.39
C ALA A 864 -3.83 40.54 -7.74
N ARG A 865 -3.34 41.21 -8.80
CA ARG A 865 -3.94 42.47 -9.29
C ARG A 865 -5.37 42.26 -9.77
N ALA A 866 -5.60 41.23 -10.59
CA ALA A 866 -6.95 40.89 -11.06
C ALA A 866 -7.91 40.56 -9.89
N MET A 867 -7.42 39.82 -8.88
CA MET A 867 -8.19 39.54 -7.67
C MET A 867 -8.46 40.81 -6.83
N HIS A 868 -7.55 41.79 -6.87
CA HIS A 868 -7.70 43.06 -6.15
C HIS A 868 -8.86 43.91 -6.68
N GLU A 869 -9.18 43.77 -7.97
CA GLU A 869 -10.27 44.50 -8.63
C GLU A 869 -11.67 43.93 -8.31
N VAL A 870 -11.75 42.71 -7.78
CA VAL A 870 -13.02 42.04 -7.48
C VAL A 870 -13.41 42.25 -6.00
N PRO A 871 -14.58 42.87 -5.70
CA PRO A 871 -15.09 42.98 -4.34
C PRO A 871 -15.22 41.60 -3.67
N GLY A 872 -14.59 41.43 -2.50
CA GLY A 872 -14.53 40.16 -1.75
C GLY A 872 -13.26 39.34 -1.95
N LEU A 873 -12.47 39.58 -3.02
CA LEU A 873 -11.17 38.93 -3.24
C LEU A 873 -9.98 39.85 -2.93
N ARG A 874 -10.23 41.13 -2.70
CA ARG A 874 -9.22 42.17 -2.43
C ARG A 874 -8.28 41.84 -1.27
N GLU A 875 -8.81 41.31 -0.18
CA GLU A 875 -8.03 40.99 1.03
C GLU A 875 -7.20 39.70 0.90
N ILE A 876 -7.50 38.86 -0.09
CA ILE A 876 -6.78 37.60 -0.35
C ILE A 876 -5.86 37.67 -1.58
N GLY A 877 -5.82 38.79 -2.30
CA GLY A 877 -4.93 39.04 -3.44
C GLY A 877 -3.49 39.37 -3.05
N SER A 878 -2.83 38.53 -2.25
CA SER A 878 -1.42 38.71 -1.85
C SER A 878 -0.49 37.76 -2.63
N PRO A 879 0.42 38.25 -3.51
CA PRO A 879 1.23 37.38 -4.33
C PRO A 879 2.15 36.44 -3.51
N ALA A 880 2.73 36.90 -2.40
CA ALA A 880 3.55 36.03 -1.54
C ALA A 880 2.74 34.92 -0.87
N LYS A 881 1.49 35.22 -0.46
CA LYS A 881 0.61 34.21 0.13
C LYS A 881 0.09 33.23 -0.93
N LEU A 882 -0.21 33.71 -2.14
CA LEU A 882 -0.55 32.86 -3.29
C LEU A 882 0.62 31.95 -3.68
N ASP A 883 1.85 32.46 -3.68
CA ASP A 883 3.05 31.66 -3.94
C ASP A 883 3.21 30.55 -2.88
N ASN A 884 3.01 30.88 -1.60
CA ASN A 884 3.02 29.88 -0.53
C ASN A 884 1.92 28.82 -0.71
N LEU A 885 0.71 29.24 -1.10
CA LEU A 885 -0.42 28.35 -1.37
C LEU A 885 -0.11 27.36 -2.49
N VAL A 886 0.37 27.85 -3.64
CA VAL A 886 0.75 26.99 -4.78
C VAL A 886 1.84 26.01 -4.35
N ARG A 887 2.93 26.49 -3.73
CA ARG A 887 4.04 25.63 -3.29
C ARG A 887 3.60 24.56 -2.29
N SER A 888 2.71 24.90 -1.37
CA SER A 888 2.25 23.97 -0.32
C SER A 888 1.26 22.92 -0.84
N LEU A 889 0.52 23.23 -1.91
CA LEU A 889 -0.42 22.28 -2.54
C LEU A 889 0.22 21.43 -3.63
N THR A 890 1.23 21.97 -4.34
CA THR A 890 1.75 21.37 -5.58
C THR A 890 3.24 21.03 -5.52
N GLY A 891 3.92 21.35 -4.42
CA GLY A 891 5.33 21.04 -4.21
C GLY A 891 6.25 21.69 -5.25
N GLY A 892 7.24 20.93 -5.72
CA GLY A 892 8.24 21.41 -6.68
C GLY A 892 7.67 21.66 -8.08
N LEU A 893 6.68 20.88 -8.51
CA LEU A 893 6.08 21.01 -9.83
C LEU A 893 5.37 22.34 -10.04
N GLY A 894 4.57 22.84 -9.08
CA GLY A 894 3.90 24.12 -9.29
C GLY A 894 4.87 25.29 -9.37
N ARG A 895 6.01 25.22 -8.68
CA ARG A 895 7.10 26.19 -8.88
C ARG A 895 7.61 26.17 -10.32
N LEU A 896 7.89 24.98 -10.86
CA LEU A 896 8.33 24.82 -12.25
C LEU A 896 7.28 25.30 -13.26
N THR A 897 5.99 25.07 -12.98
CA THR A 897 4.89 25.58 -13.82
C THR A 897 4.86 27.10 -13.81
N LEU A 898 4.99 27.74 -12.65
CA LEU A 898 5.03 29.19 -12.54
C LEU A 898 6.26 29.78 -13.24
N GLU A 899 7.44 29.16 -13.08
CA GLU A 899 8.67 29.56 -13.80
C GLU A 899 8.47 29.47 -15.34
N GLY A 900 7.76 28.46 -15.83
CA GLY A 900 7.43 28.33 -17.26
C GLY A 900 6.36 29.33 -17.76
N LEU A 901 5.35 29.64 -16.95
CA LEU A 901 4.34 30.65 -17.28
C LEU A 901 4.94 32.05 -17.31
N ASP A 902 5.84 32.37 -16.38
CA ASP A 902 6.56 33.63 -16.36
C ASP A 902 7.40 33.81 -17.64
N ALA A 903 8.13 32.78 -18.07
CA ALA A 903 8.89 32.81 -19.33
C ALA A 903 7.99 33.05 -20.56
N LEU A 904 6.75 32.55 -20.56
CA LEU A 904 5.77 32.83 -21.63
C LEU A 904 5.22 34.25 -21.57
N LEU A 905 4.95 34.77 -20.37
CA LEU A 905 4.53 36.16 -20.18
C LEU A 905 5.61 37.15 -20.62
N GLU A 906 6.88 36.82 -20.38
CA GLU A 906 8.04 37.55 -20.88
C GLU A 906 8.12 37.50 -22.41
N ALA A 907 8.07 36.30 -23.00
CA ALA A 907 8.13 36.11 -24.45
C ALA A 907 6.95 36.75 -25.21
N SER A 908 5.79 36.88 -24.58
CA SER A 908 4.61 37.55 -25.13
C SER A 908 4.57 39.05 -24.88
N GLY A 909 5.54 39.60 -24.13
CA GLY A 909 5.60 41.03 -23.79
C GLY A 909 4.52 41.48 -22.79
N VAL A 910 3.79 40.55 -22.17
CA VAL A 910 2.73 40.84 -21.19
C VAL A 910 3.32 41.17 -19.82
N ALA A 911 4.45 40.53 -19.48
CA ALA A 911 5.22 40.85 -18.28
C ALA A 911 6.66 41.17 -18.68
N ASP A 912 7.22 42.20 -18.07
CA ASP A 912 8.60 42.62 -18.28
C ASP A 912 9.43 42.22 -17.03
N ILE A 913 10.06 41.05 -17.12
CA ILE A 913 10.78 40.41 -16.00
C ILE A 913 12.18 41.03 -15.90
N PRO A 914 12.62 41.50 -14.71
CA PRO A 914 13.98 42.00 -14.55
C PRO A 914 15.03 40.94 -14.91
N PRO A 915 16.13 41.29 -15.61
CA PRO A 915 17.13 40.32 -16.03
C PRO A 915 17.75 39.61 -14.81
N GLU A 916 17.72 38.27 -14.80
CA GLU A 916 18.27 37.48 -13.69
C GLU A 916 19.80 37.66 -13.56
N PRO A 917 20.37 37.60 -12.33
CA PRO A 917 21.80 37.44 -12.16
C PRO A 917 22.33 36.22 -12.93
N ARG A 918 23.61 36.22 -13.32
CA ARG A 918 24.24 35.13 -14.07
C ARG A 918 23.88 33.77 -13.45
N ARG A 919 23.31 32.88 -14.27
CA ARG A 919 22.94 31.52 -13.86
C ARG A 919 24.15 30.71 -13.46
N SER A 920 23.97 29.93 -12.39
CA SER A 920 24.96 29.04 -11.83
C SER A 920 24.43 27.62 -11.71
N TRP A 921 25.28 26.68 -11.30
CA TRP A 921 24.87 25.28 -11.14
C TRP A 921 23.76 25.11 -10.10
N GLN A 922 23.65 26.04 -9.15
CA GLN A 922 22.60 26.04 -8.14
C GLN A 922 21.25 26.56 -8.64
N ASP A 923 21.17 27.06 -9.89
CA ASP A 923 19.92 27.57 -10.48
C ASP A 923 19.30 26.55 -11.43
N ILE A 924 20.05 25.49 -11.79
CA ILE A 924 19.58 24.41 -12.67
C ILE A 924 18.57 23.54 -11.90
N PRO A 925 17.33 23.37 -12.41
CA PRO A 925 16.36 22.43 -11.85
C PRO A 925 16.95 21.03 -11.66
N GLY A 926 16.70 20.40 -10.51
CA GLY A 926 17.30 19.12 -10.15
C GLY A 926 18.68 19.21 -9.49
N ILE A 927 19.58 20.08 -9.99
CA ILE A 927 20.94 20.25 -9.43
C ILE A 927 20.96 21.26 -8.27
N ARG A 928 20.08 22.27 -8.30
CA ARG A 928 19.94 23.30 -7.23
C ARG A 928 19.83 22.75 -5.81
N GLY A 929 19.32 21.52 -5.72
CA GLY A 929 19.22 20.82 -4.47
C GLY A 929 20.54 20.24 -3.96
N LEU A 930 21.43 19.84 -4.86
CA LEU A 930 22.68 19.15 -4.58
C LEU A 930 23.85 20.11 -4.49
N VAL A 931 23.83 21.22 -5.23
CA VAL A 931 24.92 22.20 -5.24
C VAL A 931 24.44 23.50 -4.59
N ARG A 932 25.31 24.17 -3.85
CA ARG A 932 25.09 25.53 -3.37
C ARG A 932 26.38 26.32 -3.41
N GLU A 933 26.37 27.42 -4.14
CA GLU A 933 27.49 28.35 -4.18
C GLU A 933 27.52 29.21 -2.92
N PHE A 934 28.72 29.64 -2.57
CA PHE A 934 28.96 30.63 -1.53
C PHE A 934 29.55 31.89 -2.18
N PRO A 935 29.13 33.10 -1.76
CA PRO A 935 28.17 33.42 -0.69
C PRO A 935 26.71 33.23 -1.11
N ALA A 936 25.80 33.08 -0.14
CA ALA A 936 24.37 32.92 -0.40
C ALA A 936 23.52 33.86 0.46
N SER A 937 22.37 34.30 -0.07
CA SER A 937 21.47 35.30 0.53
C SER A 937 20.92 34.97 1.92
N GLY A 938 21.04 33.73 2.37
CA GLY A 938 20.67 33.32 3.73
C GLY A 938 21.70 32.39 4.34
N SER A 939 22.37 32.85 5.39
CA SER A 939 23.40 32.12 6.13
C SER A 939 22.94 31.76 7.55
N ARG A 940 23.60 30.78 8.17
CA ARG A 940 23.34 30.36 9.56
C ARG A 940 23.58 31.52 10.54
N SER A 941 24.67 32.26 10.38
CA SER A 941 25.01 33.36 11.29
C SER A 941 23.96 34.47 11.27
N MET A 942 23.38 34.77 10.09
CA MET A 942 22.27 35.71 10.00
C MET A 942 21.02 35.23 10.75
N GLU A 943 20.67 33.95 10.64
CA GLU A 943 19.51 33.38 11.32
C GLU A 943 19.67 33.44 12.85
N VAL A 944 20.82 33.00 13.35
CA VAL A 944 21.18 33.02 14.77
C VAL A 944 21.19 34.45 15.31
N PHE A 945 21.79 35.39 14.57
CA PHE A 945 21.77 36.82 14.92
C PHE A 945 20.35 37.34 15.11
N TYR A 946 19.46 37.16 14.12
CA TYR A 946 18.08 37.66 14.23
C TYR A 946 17.29 36.93 15.31
N ARG A 947 17.54 35.64 15.55
CA ARG A 947 16.91 34.87 16.64
C ARG A 947 17.24 35.51 17.99
N HIS A 948 18.53 35.68 18.31
CA HIS A 948 18.97 36.30 19.56
C HIS A 948 18.53 37.77 19.67
N TYR A 949 18.65 38.56 18.59
CA TYR A 949 18.21 39.96 18.58
C TYR A 949 16.71 40.07 18.90
N ASN A 950 15.86 39.26 18.26
CA ASN A 950 14.42 39.30 18.49
C ASN A 950 14.06 38.82 19.90
N GLN A 951 14.74 37.80 20.44
CA GLN A 951 14.49 37.30 21.79
C GLN A 951 14.87 38.34 22.86
N ARG A 952 16.06 38.95 22.73
CA ARG A 952 16.51 40.05 23.59
C ARG A 952 15.56 41.25 23.51
N ARG A 953 15.22 41.68 22.29
CA ARG A 953 14.29 42.80 22.07
C ARG A 953 12.92 42.54 22.69
N ARG A 954 12.33 41.36 22.47
CA ARG A 954 11.04 40.98 23.09
C ARG A 954 11.10 41.02 24.61
N THR A 955 12.18 40.53 25.20
CA THR A 955 12.35 40.53 26.66
C THR A 955 12.40 41.95 27.21
N ILE A 956 13.16 42.85 26.57
CA ILE A 956 13.25 44.25 26.96
C ILE A 956 11.95 45.02 26.72
N GLU A 957 11.29 44.83 25.58
CA GLU A 957 9.99 45.46 25.30
C GLU A 957 8.91 44.96 26.27
N SER A 958 8.89 43.66 26.60
CA SER A 958 8.00 43.11 27.62
C SER A 958 8.30 43.70 29.00
N ALA A 959 9.58 43.91 29.34
CA ALA A 959 9.98 44.56 30.57
C ALA A 959 9.56 46.03 30.63
N LYS A 960 9.72 46.79 29.54
CA LYS A 960 9.22 48.18 29.41
C LYS A 960 7.71 48.25 29.60
N GLN A 961 6.97 47.34 28.96
CA GLN A 961 5.51 47.30 29.05
C GLN A 961 5.05 46.94 30.47
N ARG A 962 5.69 45.98 31.13
CA ARG A 962 5.44 45.65 32.55
C ARG A 962 5.77 46.84 33.47
N ALA A 963 6.90 47.52 33.26
CA ALA A 963 7.29 48.68 34.05
C ALA A 963 6.29 49.84 33.91
N GLY A 964 5.73 50.03 32.69
CA GLY A 964 4.67 50.98 32.41
C GLY A 964 3.33 50.60 33.05
N LEU A 965 2.94 49.33 33.02
CA LEU A 965 1.71 48.82 33.67
C LEU A 965 1.76 48.94 35.21
N CYS A 966 2.93 48.74 35.81
CA CYS A 966 3.11 48.85 37.26
C CYS A 966 3.23 50.29 37.77
N GLY A 967 3.12 51.32 36.90
CA GLY A 967 3.27 52.72 37.29
C GLY A 967 4.63 53.09 37.88
N SER A 968 5.63 52.20 37.75
CA SER A 968 6.86 52.22 38.55
C SER A 968 7.82 53.37 38.24
N GLY A 969 7.59 54.15 37.17
CA GLY A 969 8.50 55.21 36.73
C GLY A 969 9.89 54.74 36.28
N VAL A 970 10.21 53.44 36.42
CA VAL A 970 11.50 52.84 36.09
C VAL A 970 11.67 52.80 34.57
N ARG A 971 12.58 53.63 34.05
CA ARG A 971 13.02 53.53 32.65
C ARG A 971 13.89 52.30 32.49
N VAL A 972 13.37 51.27 31.82
CA VAL A 972 14.17 50.12 31.40
C VAL A 972 15.12 50.58 30.28
N ALA A 973 16.38 50.83 30.65
CA ALA A 973 17.43 51.22 29.73
C ALA A 973 17.72 50.08 28.75
N MET A 974 18.00 50.44 27.48
CA MET A 974 18.35 49.47 26.46
C MET A 974 19.82 49.06 26.65
N PRO A 975 20.12 47.79 26.97
CA PRO A 975 21.49 47.40 27.30
C PRO A 975 22.41 47.50 26.07
N ALA A 976 23.71 47.72 26.31
CA ALA A 976 24.69 48.10 25.27
C ALA A 976 24.88 47.01 24.19
N ASP A 977 24.75 45.74 24.58
CA ASP A 977 24.69 44.60 23.66
C ASP A 977 23.52 44.74 22.68
N LEU A 978 22.31 45.02 23.17
CA LEU A 978 21.13 45.18 22.35
C LEU A 978 21.22 46.42 21.44
N GLN A 979 21.84 47.51 21.90
CA GLN A 979 22.11 48.67 21.04
C GLN A 979 23.05 48.32 19.87
N THR A 980 24.07 47.49 20.14
CA THR A 980 25.02 47.02 19.13
C THR A 980 24.32 46.12 18.11
N MET A 981 23.52 45.17 18.58
CA MET A 981 22.68 44.34 17.71
C MET A 981 21.68 45.16 16.91
N ASP A 982 21.12 46.24 17.48
CA ASP A 982 20.18 47.11 16.79
C ASP A 982 20.84 47.91 15.65
N ARG A 983 22.10 48.35 15.85
CA ARG A 983 22.91 48.95 14.76
C ARG A 983 23.21 47.93 13.66
N ALA A 984 23.62 46.71 14.02
CA ALA A 984 23.86 45.64 13.05
C ALA A 984 22.57 45.29 12.28
N ALA A 985 21.43 45.19 12.96
CA ALA A 985 20.13 44.92 12.35
C ALA A 985 19.73 46.01 11.34
N ARG A 986 19.98 47.29 11.65
CA ARG A 986 19.78 48.41 10.72
C ARG A 986 20.69 48.30 9.50
N ALA A 987 21.97 48.00 9.69
CA ALA A 987 22.92 47.84 8.58
C ALA A 987 22.51 46.69 7.65
N LEU A 988 22.10 45.55 8.22
CA LEU A 988 21.56 44.42 7.46
C LEU A 988 20.29 44.79 6.68
N THR A 989 19.40 45.60 7.25
CA THR A 989 18.21 46.09 6.54
C THR A 989 18.58 47.01 5.37
N LEU A 990 19.58 47.88 5.52
CA LEU A 990 20.08 48.72 4.43
C LEU A 990 20.68 47.88 3.30
N LEU A 991 21.55 46.92 3.64
CA LEU A 991 22.16 46.00 2.66
C LEU A 991 21.12 45.17 1.91
N ARG A 992 20.06 44.69 2.58
CA ARG A 992 18.94 44.01 1.90
C ARG A 992 18.21 44.91 0.91
N ARG A 993 18.00 46.18 1.26
CA ARG A 993 17.38 47.15 0.34
C ARG A 993 18.28 47.42 -0.87
N MET A 994 19.59 47.45 -0.68
CA MET A 994 20.56 47.56 -1.78
C MET A 994 20.55 46.33 -2.68
N ALA A 995 20.59 45.11 -2.11
CA ALA A 995 20.49 43.87 -2.85
C ALA A 995 19.22 43.82 -3.70
N TRP A 996 18.08 44.19 -3.12
CA TRP A 996 16.81 44.25 -3.84
C TRP A 996 16.82 45.25 -5.02
N ARG A 997 17.40 46.44 -4.83
CA ARG A 997 17.57 47.41 -5.93
C ARG A 997 18.44 46.88 -7.07
N ILE A 998 19.48 46.11 -6.75
CA ILE A 998 20.36 45.47 -7.75
C ILE A 998 19.62 44.36 -8.49
N GLU A 999 18.81 43.57 -7.80
CA GLU A 999 17.96 42.54 -8.43
C GLU A 999 16.99 43.18 -9.44
N GLU A 1000 16.38 44.31 -9.09
CA GLU A 1000 15.44 45.04 -9.94
C GLU A 1000 16.09 45.95 -11.00
N ASP A 1001 17.39 46.20 -10.93
CA ASP A 1001 18.10 47.06 -11.88
C ASP A 1001 18.04 46.47 -13.30
N ARG A 1002 17.54 47.24 -14.26
CA ARG A 1002 17.37 46.78 -15.64
C ARG A 1002 18.58 47.04 -16.53
N SER A 1003 19.51 47.86 -16.05
CA SER A 1003 20.67 48.34 -16.81
C SER A 1003 21.94 47.52 -16.54
N ALA A 1004 22.01 46.82 -15.41
CA ALA A 1004 23.17 46.02 -15.03
C ALA A 1004 23.23 44.68 -15.77
N SER A 1005 24.43 44.28 -16.22
CA SER A 1005 24.65 42.96 -16.82
C SER A 1005 24.46 41.83 -15.79
N PRO A 1006 24.08 40.61 -16.21
CA PRO A 1006 23.91 39.46 -15.30
C PRO A 1006 25.16 39.17 -14.44
N GLU A 1007 26.36 39.33 -15.01
CA GLU A 1007 27.63 39.21 -14.31
C GLU A 1007 27.80 40.29 -13.24
N ALA A 1008 27.61 41.56 -13.59
CA ALA A 1008 27.75 42.68 -12.66
C ALA A 1008 26.74 42.59 -11.51
N LYS A 1009 25.50 42.18 -11.81
CA LYS A 1009 24.47 41.89 -10.78
C LYS A 1009 24.95 40.81 -9.83
N ARG A 1010 25.46 39.69 -10.35
CA ARG A 1010 25.89 38.56 -9.53
C ARG A 1010 27.05 38.94 -8.62
N GLU A 1011 28.06 39.65 -9.14
CA GLU A 1011 29.20 40.11 -8.33
C GLU A 1011 28.79 41.09 -7.24
N ALA A 1012 27.92 42.06 -7.57
CA ALA A 1012 27.42 43.03 -6.59
C ALA A 1012 26.58 42.36 -5.49
N LEU A 1013 25.72 41.39 -5.84
CA LEU A 1013 24.94 40.62 -4.87
C LEU A 1013 25.84 39.78 -3.96
N ASP A 1014 26.85 39.12 -4.51
CA ASP A 1014 27.77 38.30 -3.74
C ASP A 1014 28.59 39.14 -2.75
N ALA A 1015 29.06 40.32 -3.16
CA ALA A 1015 29.72 41.26 -2.27
C ALA A 1015 28.81 41.70 -1.11
N ILE A 1016 27.55 42.03 -1.40
CA ILE A 1016 26.56 42.38 -0.37
C ILE A 1016 26.29 41.20 0.56
N HIS A 1017 26.15 39.98 0.02
CA HIS A 1017 25.91 38.79 0.83
C HIS A 1017 27.08 38.51 1.80
N ILE A 1018 28.33 38.64 1.37
CA ILE A 1018 29.50 38.50 2.27
C ILE A 1018 29.47 39.55 3.38
N GLN A 1019 29.18 40.82 3.04
CA GLN A 1019 29.07 41.88 4.05
C GLN A 1019 27.96 41.60 5.06
N MET A 1020 26.79 41.15 4.59
CA MET A 1020 25.69 40.77 5.45
C MET A 1020 26.05 39.59 6.38
N ILE A 1021 26.77 38.60 5.85
CA ILE A 1021 27.26 37.47 6.64
C ILE A 1021 28.24 37.95 7.71
N ASN A 1022 29.22 38.80 7.35
CA ASN A 1022 30.24 39.29 8.27
C ASN A 1022 29.64 40.17 9.39
N ILE A 1023 28.71 41.07 9.08
CA ILE A 1023 28.00 41.87 10.09
C ILE A 1023 27.23 40.96 11.06
N ALA A 1024 26.57 39.92 10.54
CA ALA A 1024 25.86 38.97 11.39
C ALA A 1024 26.82 38.13 12.26
N ARG A 1025 27.96 37.70 11.71
CA ARG A 1025 29.01 36.96 12.43
C ARG A 1025 29.57 37.79 13.57
N GLU A 1026 29.95 39.04 13.31
CA GLU A 1026 30.41 39.96 14.36
C GLU A 1026 29.34 40.18 15.43
N GLY A 1027 28.07 40.33 15.03
CA GLY A 1027 26.94 40.49 15.93
C GLY A 1027 26.66 39.29 16.85
N ILE A 1028 27.24 38.12 16.55
CA ILE A 1028 27.17 36.91 17.39
C ILE A 1028 28.56 36.48 17.92
N GLY A 1029 29.56 37.35 17.84
CA GLY A 1029 30.90 37.11 18.37
C GLY A 1029 31.80 36.18 17.52
N LYS A 1030 31.47 35.94 16.26
CA LYS A 1030 32.28 35.15 15.32
C LYS A 1030 33.21 36.04 14.46
N PRO A 1031 34.41 35.56 14.10
CA PRO A 1031 35.33 36.33 13.24
C PRO A 1031 34.77 36.48 11.82
N PRO A 1032 35.01 37.62 11.14
CA PRO A 1032 34.57 37.83 9.76
C PRO A 1032 35.31 36.92 8.78
N ILE A 1033 34.63 36.57 7.69
CA ILE A 1033 35.18 35.80 6.56
C ILE A 1033 36.00 36.76 5.70
N ARG A 1034 37.31 36.46 5.53
CA ARG A 1034 38.29 37.27 4.78
C ARG A 1034 38.46 36.86 3.31
N GLU A 1035 37.61 35.96 2.82
CA GLU A 1035 37.64 35.51 1.43
C GLU A 1035 36.92 36.52 0.53
N ASN A 1036 37.58 36.91 -0.57
CA ASN A 1036 36.95 37.73 -1.60
C ASN A 1036 35.98 36.88 -2.41
N ALA A 1037 35.05 37.50 -3.15
CA ALA A 1037 34.00 36.80 -3.92
C ALA A 1037 34.54 35.78 -4.96
N HIS A 1038 35.86 35.69 -5.19
CA HIS A 1038 36.53 34.73 -6.08
C HIS A 1038 37.36 33.65 -5.35
N GLY A 1039 37.23 33.51 -4.02
CA GLY A 1039 37.92 32.46 -3.25
C GLY A 1039 39.40 32.73 -2.97
N THR A 1040 39.89 33.94 -3.24
CA THR A 1040 41.24 34.38 -2.87
C THR A 1040 41.24 35.00 -1.47
N GLN A 1041 42.23 34.66 -0.64
CA GLN A 1041 42.45 35.32 0.66
C GLN A 1041 42.95 36.74 0.41
N ASP A 1042 42.22 37.73 0.94
CA ASP A 1042 42.73 39.09 0.99
C ASP A 1042 43.70 39.22 2.17
N ASN A 1043 44.98 39.45 1.86
CA ASN A 1043 46.04 39.68 2.85
C ASN A 1043 46.11 41.15 3.28
N THR A 1044 45.12 41.99 2.95
CA THR A 1044 45.15 43.42 3.30
C THR A 1044 44.52 43.72 4.69
N PRO A 1045 45.08 44.66 5.48
CA PRO A 1045 44.53 45.04 6.78
C PRO A 1045 43.28 45.93 6.61
N ASN A 1046 42.19 45.51 7.26
CA ASN A 1046 40.94 46.21 7.59
C ASN A 1046 40.86 47.74 7.29
N PRO A 1047 40.04 48.21 6.32
CA PRO A 1047 39.51 49.55 6.37
C PRO A 1047 38.33 49.55 7.34
N SER A 1048 38.59 49.90 8.60
CA SER A 1048 37.54 50.09 9.59
C SER A 1048 36.49 51.10 9.07
N PRO A 1049 35.18 50.80 9.04
CA PRO A 1049 34.17 51.81 8.77
C PRO A 1049 33.97 52.63 10.04
N ARG A 1050 34.89 53.57 10.32
CA ARG A 1050 34.65 54.63 11.31
C ARG A 1050 33.67 55.63 10.71
N LEU A 1051 32.37 55.38 10.88
CA LEU A 1051 31.35 56.42 10.80
C LEU A 1051 31.56 57.39 11.97
N ARG A 1052 32.39 58.43 11.77
CA ARG A 1052 32.32 59.66 12.56
C ARG A 1052 31.38 60.63 11.83
N PRO A 1053 30.37 61.21 12.49
CA PRO A 1053 29.61 62.31 11.91
C PRO A 1053 30.52 63.54 11.79
N ARG A 1054 30.58 64.15 10.61
CA ARG A 1054 31.15 65.49 10.41
C ARG A 1054 30.21 66.53 11.05
N SER A 1055 30.74 67.33 11.96
CA SER A 1055 30.14 68.60 12.39
C SER A 1055 30.32 69.65 11.28
N PRO A 1056 29.35 70.55 11.05
CA PRO A 1056 29.52 71.71 10.17
C PRO A 1056 29.87 72.96 10.99
N GLU A 1057 30.92 73.68 10.59
CA GLU A 1057 31.31 75.07 10.91
C GLU A 1057 32.78 75.16 10.43
N GLY A 1058 33.27 76.12 9.65
CA GLY A 1058 32.86 77.48 9.35
C GLY A 1058 34.15 78.30 9.32
N GLU A 1059 34.36 79.01 8.19
CA GLU A 1059 35.29 80.15 8.00
C GLU A 1059 36.79 79.91 7.69
N THR A 1060 37.14 80.41 6.49
CA THR A 1060 38.42 80.95 5.97
C THR A 1060 39.07 82.01 6.88
N PRO A 1061 40.34 82.44 6.66
CA PRO A 1061 41.24 82.21 5.52
C PRO A 1061 42.49 81.35 5.81
#